data_AF-A0A5C2SMB2-F1
#
_entry.id   AF-A0A5C2SMB2-F1
#
_cell.length_a   1.000
_cell.length_b   1.000
_cell.length_c   1.000
_cell.angle_alpha   90.00
_cell.angle_beta   90.00
_cell.angle_gamma   90.00
#
_symmetry.space_group_name_H-M   'P 1'
#
loop_
_entity.id
_entity.type
_entity.pdbx_description
1 polymer ?
#
loop_
_entity_poly.entity_id
_entity_poly.type
_entity_poly.pdbx_seq_one_letter_code
_entity_poly.pdbx_strand_id
1 'polypeptide(L)'
;MLYSILCFCFAVWLTRYAILRLGKRNKFAGQGPIISDNRSTGDGRLGLDTIRLQDSNHNITSTNSSSLTIIFPVTSASIQGLESHLHSLLRPSRTLVEVVLLSPRRYHPQIRKSLRAILSRTDDLDLEFSLAQWLEGTSEGAAVIMAGQRATTDWVLLADAGGFRSLDATTRDYLLLNNPSHRPLPIGPRGVVSNSDGSTCLVPSSLPQQASYLVPPLVLPTFLLPDTLDAKYTREPWIALGDHISRISSDLSGGTVFGSPALSSAWCLHRRHEGLPSAGTHASVSTVEASPDSSQFILQGEIPATELGSFLMVVHEPDLRRIAPIACSNARQGHQVKVIALSNSTDAAPSKTADLEECTSLVTVQPVSLSARTLYWSGGELRPLLAHKVDVLISAVEEDVASWFLAVFAEMHPATDSTPVDIRIPREDLPYCDWMAAVDIGGWKNWHVPQIELSVITDSRPYSLRRLLSSLTNARYFGDALNLRMNVEQTADEETLRLVSDFEWASGETFLHHRVVHGGLMTSVVESWYPQNNDSYGLILEDDVELSPLFYAWVKMSLLRYRYGRPNDRNPNMFGISLYQQKNLELHPEGRHLFDARSSFKSAGLSHPDTPYLSQIPCSWGAVYFPEQWREFHTYLTTRLTSAVLPLSEAVVPEVRSNRWTRSWKKYFIELVYLRGYVMLYPNYADFASLSTNHLEAGSHVKYMPAEAHARKKKLFTVPLMSLPPASAAETRTGLLELPDARLPEWNELPILDLLGTIVDEETLAKRGRERRTQLTGCDGMLTQPHNVRDLLCIH
;
A
#
# COMPACT_ATOMS: atom_id res chain seq x y z
N MET A 1 -38.63 0.89 -8.59
CA MET A 1 -38.15 -0.26 -9.40
C MET A 1 -37.20 -1.18 -8.61
N LEU A 2 -36.27 -0.65 -7.80
CA LEU A 2 -35.41 -1.48 -6.91
C LEU A 2 -36.18 -2.29 -5.86
N TYR A 3 -37.27 -1.76 -5.29
CA TYR A 3 -38.08 -2.49 -4.30
C TYR A 3 -38.75 -3.75 -4.87
N SER A 4 -39.13 -3.72 -6.15
CA SER A 4 -39.73 -4.87 -6.84
C SER A 4 -38.68 -5.93 -7.22
N ILE A 5 -37.44 -5.51 -7.51
CA ILE A 5 -36.33 -6.42 -7.81
C ILE A 5 -35.85 -7.14 -6.52
N LEU A 6 -35.76 -6.41 -5.40
CA LEU A 6 -35.43 -7.00 -4.09
C LEU A 6 -36.49 -8.00 -3.61
N CYS A 7 -37.79 -7.70 -3.77
CA CYS A 7 -38.85 -8.64 -3.47
C CYS A 7 -38.82 -9.89 -4.38
N PHE A 8 -38.48 -9.74 -5.66
CA PHE A 8 -38.39 -10.87 -6.59
C PHE A 8 -37.17 -11.77 -6.28
N CYS A 9 -36.01 -11.18 -5.96
CA CYS A 9 -34.83 -11.93 -5.53
C CYS A 9 -35.07 -12.66 -4.19
N PHE A 10 -35.78 -12.04 -3.25
CA PHE A 10 -36.12 -12.66 -1.96
C PHE A 10 -37.13 -13.81 -2.12
N ALA A 11 -38.11 -13.68 -3.01
CA ALA A 11 -39.06 -14.75 -3.34
C ALA A 11 -38.39 -15.94 -4.06
N VAL A 12 -37.46 -15.68 -4.99
CA VAL A 12 -36.68 -16.72 -5.66
C VAL A 12 -35.75 -17.45 -4.67
N TRP A 13 -35.20 -16.72 -3.69
CA TRP A 13 -34.38 -17.30 -2.63
C TRP A 13 -35.18 -18.19 -1.66
N LEU A 14 -36.36 -17.75 -1.21
CA LEU A 14 -37.27 -18.56 -0.39
C LEU A 14 -37.73 -19.84 -1.11
N THR A 15 -37.98 -19.75 -2.42
CA THR A 15 -38.41 -20.89 -3.23
C THR A 15 -37.27 -21.92 -3.42
N ARG A 16 -36.03 -21.46 -3.66
CA ARG A 16 -34.84 -22.35 -3.71
C ARG A 16 -34.50 -22.96 -2.35
N TYR A 17 -34.68 -22.22 -1.26
CA TYR A 17 -34.45 -22.71 0.10
C TYR A 17 -35.50 -23.76 0.53
N ALA A 18 -36.76 -23.60 0.11
CA ALA A 18 -37.81 -24.59 0.34
C ALA A 18 -37.60 -25.89 -0.47
N ILE A 19 -37.13 -25.80 -1.72
CA ILE A 19 -36.83 -26.97 -2.57
C ILE A 19 -35.62 -27.76 -2.02
N LEU A 20 -34.62 -27.08 -1.46
CA LEU A 20 -33.45 -27.73 -0.84
C LEU A 20 -33.76 -28.39 0.53
N ARG A 21 -34.80 -27.93 1.25
CA ARG A 21 -35.26 -28.55 2.51
C ARG A 21 -36.23 -29.73 2.30
N LEU A 22 -36.96 -29.78 1.20
CA LEU A 22 -37.85 -30.90 0.87
C LEU A 22 -37.10 -32.12 0.28
N GLY A 23 -35.84 -31.95 -0.17
CA GLY A 23 -34.99 -33.04 -0.67
C GLY A 23 -34.27 -33.91 0.39
N LYS A 24 -34.45 -33.63 1.69
CA LYS A 24 -33.83 -34.40 2.79
C LYS A 24 -34.83 -34.73 3.90
N ARG A 25 -35.89 -35.46 3.56
CA ARG A 25 -36.67 -36.28 4.51
C ARG A 25 -37.44 -37.35 3.74
N ASN A 26 -36.89 -38.57 3.72
CA ASN A 26 -37.56 -39.87 3.68
C ASN A 26 -36.73 -40.91 2.92
N LYS A 27 -35.97 -41.71 3.67
CA LYS A 27 -35.64 -43.10 3.33
C LYS A 27 -35.79 -43.90 4.61
N PHE A 28 -36.87 -44.67 4.74
CA PHE A 28 -36.91 -46.03 5.32
C PHE A 28 -38.34 -46.62 5.20
N ALA A 29 -38.39 -47.88 4.72
CA ALA A 29 -39.52 -48.83 4.59
C ALA A 29 -40.65 -48.47 3.59
N GLY A 30 -41.21 -49.34 2.75
CA GLY A 30 -41.06 -50.77 2.46
C GLY A 30 -42.11 -51.21 1.41
N GLN A 31 -41.75 -52.19 0.57
CA GLN A 31 -42.57 -53.18 -0.18
C GLN A 31 -43.95 -52.84 -0.81
N GLY A 32 -44.09 -53.17 -2.11
CA GLY A 32 -45.30 -53.82 -2.67
C GLY A 32 -46.27 -52.97 -3.52
N PRO A 33 -47.02 -53.54 -4.48
CA PRO A 33 -46.99 -53.04 -5.87
C PRO A 33 -48.37 -52.77 -6.56
N ILE A 34 -48.29 -52.45 -7.87
CA ILE A 34 -49.25 -52.68 -8.99
C ILE A 34 -50.28 -51.57 -9.35
N ILE A 35 -50.48 -51.42 -10.69
CA ILE A 35 -51.63 -50.89 -11.50
C ILE A 35 -51.51 -49.39 -11.85
N SER A 36 -51.12 -48.96 -13.06
CA SER A 36 -51.64 -49.05 -14.45
C SER A 36 -52.67 -47.98 -14.85
N ASP A 37 -52.53 -47.54 -16.11
CA ASP A 37 -53.40 -46.73 -16.97
C ASP A 37 -53.51 -45.20 -16.76
N ASN A 38 -53.86 -44.36 -17.74
CA ASN A 38 -53.64 -44.21 -19.20
C ASN A 38 -54.52 -43.00 -19.59
N ARG A 39 -54.06 -42.14 -20.52
CA ARG A 39 -54.88 -41.21 -21.36
C ARG A 39 -55.72 -40.13 -20.64
N SER A 40 -56.22 -39.05 -21.25
CA SER A 40 -55.90 -38.19 -22.40
C SER A 40 -56.99 -37.09 -22.43
N THR A 41 -56.65 -35.89 -22.91
CA THR A 41 -57.49 -34.93 -23.70
C THR A 41 -58.74 -34.22 -23.13
N GLY A 42 -58.81 -32.90 -23.45
CA GLY A 42 -60.03 -32.10 -23.73
C GLY A 42 -60.42 -31.13 -22.61
N ASP A 43 -60.00 -29.86 -22.61
CA ASP A 43 -60.48 -28.68 -23.37
C ASP A 43 -61.92 -28.22 -23.05
N GLY A 44 -62.06 -26.93 -22.75
CA GLY A 44 -63.30 -26.28 -22.28
C GLY A 44 -63.11 -24.79 -21.96
N ARG A 45 -63.26 -23.97 -23.01
CA ARG A 45 -63.16 -22.50 -23.14
C ARG A 45 -64.04 -21.65 -22.19
N LEU A 46 -63.60 -20.39 -21.98
CA LEU A 46 -64.32 -19.09 -22.08
C LEU A 46 -63.41 -18.01 -21.44
N GLY A 47 -63.07 -16.83 -21.98
CA GLY A 47 -63.43 -16.08 -23.18
C GLY A 47 -63.21 -14.57 -22.91
N LEU A 48 -62.65 -13.84 -23.90
CA LEU A 48 -62.69 -12.37 -24.16
C LEU A 48 -61.82 -11.46 -23.26
N ASP A 49 -61.06 -10.45 -23.73
CA ASP A 49 -60.74 -9.90 -25.07
C ASP A 49 -59.42 -9.09 -24.93
N THR A 50 -58.40 -9.27 -25.77
CA THR A 50 -58.09 -8.56 -27.05
C THR A 50 -57.99 -7.03 -26.87
N ILE A 51 -56.84 -6.37 -27.06
CA ILE A 51 -56.37 -5.84 -28.35
C ILE A 51 -54.85 -5.61 -28.33
N ARG A 52 -54.14 -6.19 -29.30
CA ARG A 52 -52.82 -5.74 -29.79
C ARG A 52 -53.04 -4.86 -31.02
N LEU A 53 -52.38 -3.71 -31.06
CA LEU A 53 -51.98 -3.06 -32.31
C LEU A 53 -50.45 -3.10 -32.35
N GLN A 54 -49.92 -3.66 -33.44
CA GLN A 54 -48.51 -3.69 -33.79
C GLN A 54 -48.26 -2.67 -34.92
N ASP A 55 -46.99 -2.30 -35.04
CA ASP A 55 -46.32 -1.46 -36.04
C ASP A 55 -46.25 0.04 -35.65
N SER A 56 -45.08 0.67 -35.50
CA SER A 56 -43.75 0.38 -36.02
C SER A 56 -42.67 1.24 -35.31
N ASN A 57 -41.46 0.67 -35.20
CA ASN A 57 -40.16 1.32 -35.04
C ASN A 57 -40.06 2.67 -34.30
N HIS A 58 -39.56 2.64 -33.06
CA HIS A 58 -38.47 3.52 -32.64
C HIS A 58 -37.63 2.82 -31.56
N ASN A 59 -36.35 2.56 -31.90
CA ASN A 59 -35.29 2.33 -30.94
C ASN A 59 -35.31 3.46 -29.91
N ILE A 60 -35.57 3.16 -28.65
CA ILE A 60 -35.17 4.04 -27.55
C ILE A 60 -34.03 3.34 -26.84
N THR A 61 -32.85 3.81 -27.21
CA THR A 61 -31.52 3.59 -26.68
C THR A 61 -31.47 3.66 -25.16
N SER A 62 -30.58 2.82 -24.59
CA SER A 62 -30.04 2.91 -23.24
C SER A 62 -29.73 4.35 -22.85
N THR A 63 -30.33 4.84 -21.77
CA THR A 63 -29.87 6.07 -21.12
C THR A 63 -28.55 5.77 -20.41
N ASN A 64 -27.42 6.14 -21.01
CA ASN A 64 -26.12 6.23 -20.35
C ASN A 64 -26.21 7.27 -19.23
N SER A 65 -26.27 6.84 -17.97
CA SER A 65 -26.09 7.73 -16.83
C SER A 65 -24.59 7.86 -16.54
N SER A 66 -23.96 8.94 -17.00
CA SER A 66 -22.56 9.25 -16.66
C SER A 66 -22.42 9.57 -15.18
N SER A 67 -21.48 8.94 -14.50
CA SER A 67 -21.12 9.21 -13.10
C SER A 67 -19.96 10.22 -13.01
N LEU A 68 -19.97 11.09 -12.00
CA LEU A 68 -18.99 12.17 -11.80
C LEU A 68 -18.48 12.21 -10.35
N THR A 69 -17.16 12.27 -10.20
CA THR A 69 -16.47 12.56 -8.93
C THR A 69 -15.83 13.94 -8.98
N ILE A 70 -15.98 14.73 -7.93
CA ILE A 70 -15.25 16.00 -7.77
C ILE A 70 -14.07 15.81 -6.83
N ILE A 71 -12.87 16.13 -7.31
CA ILE A 71 -11.66 16.25 -6.48
C ILE A 71 -11.50 17.71 -6.06
N PHE A 72 -11.67 18.00 -4.77
CA PHE A 72 -11.64 19.35 -4.23
C PHE A 72 -10.44 19.57 -3.30
N PRO A 73 -9.41 20.34 -3.71
CA PRO A 73 -8.27 20.63 -2.85
C PRO A 73 -8.63 21.63 -1.75
N VAL A 74 -8.38 21.24 -0.49
CA VAL A 74 -8.57 22.09 0.69
C VAL A 74 -7.22 22.57 1.20
N THR A 75 -6.97 23.87 1.03
CA THR A 75 -5.72 24.56 1.40
C THR A 75 -5.99 25.57 2.52
N SER A 76 -4.94 26.24 3.02
CA SER A 76 -5.08 27.35 3.99
C SER A 76 -6.01 28.45 3.48
N ALA A 77 -6.07 28.67 2.17
CA ALA A 77 -6.92 29.69 1.56
C ALA A 77 -8.39 29.27 1.49
N SER A 78 -8.68 27.98 1.31
CA SER A 78 -10.05 27.49 1.07
C SER A 78 -10.75 26.95 2.32
N ILE A 79 -9.99 26.56 3.36
CA ILE A 79 -10.52 25.95 4.59
C ILE A 79 -11.48 26.87 5.36
N GLN A 80 -11.18 28.18 5.43
CA GLN A 80 -12.03 29.14 6.16
C GLN A 80 -13.40 29.34 5.50
N GLY A 81 -13.51 29.08 4.19
CA GLY A 81 -14.74 29.23 3.40
C GLY A 81 -15.39 27.91 2.99
N LEU A 82 -14.91 26.77 3.50
CA LEU A 82 -15.22 25.43 2.99
C LEU A 82 -16.73 25.14 2.98
N GLU A 83 -17.46 25.51 4.03
CA GLU A 83 -18.92 25.30 4.10
C GLU A 83 -19.65 25.97 2.93
N SER A 84 -19.28 27.21 2.64
CA SER A 84 -19.84 27.94 1.50
C SER A 84 -19.39 27.36 0.16
N HIS A 85 -18.14 26.88 0.05
CA HIS A 85 -17.63 26.25 -1.17
C HIS A 85 -18.42 24.98 -1.48
N LEU A 86 -18.59 24.11 -0.48
CA LEU A 86 -19.35 22.86 -0.61
C LEU A 86 -20.84 23.12 -0.85
N HIS A 87 -21.46 24.10 -0.19
CA HIS A 87 -22.84 24.47 -0.51
C HIS A 87 -23.02 24.93 -1.97
N SER A 88 -22.01 25.57 -2.57
CA SER A 88 -22.06 25.94 -4.00
C SER A 88 -21.89 24.76 -4.95
N LEU A 89 -21.32 23.64 -4.46
CA LEU A 89 -21.14 22.37 -5.16
C LEU A 89 -22.40 21.51 -5.10
N LEU A 90 -23.18 21.60 -4.00
CA LEU A 90 -24.37 20.81 -3.70
C LEU A 90 -25.66 21.19 -4.46
N ARG A 91 -25.56 21.93 -5.58
CA ARG A 91 -26.74 22.14 -6.44
C ARG A 91 -27.10 20.82 -7.14
N PRO A 92 -28.38 20.55 -7.44
CA PRO A 92 -28.79 19.28 -8.02
C PRO A 92 -28.05 18.98 -9.32
N SER A 93 -27.12 18.02 -9.28
CA SER A 93 -26.54 17.38 -10.46
C SER A 93 -27.02 15.94 -10.45
N ARG A 94 -27.43 15.44 -11.63
CA ARG A 94 -27.84 14.03 -11.79
C ARG A 94 -26.65 13.08 -11.98
N THR A 95 -25.44 13.63 -12.16
CA THR A 95 -24.21 12.88 -12.48
C THR A 95 -23.25 12.84 -11.30
N LEU A 96 -23.27 13.86 -10.43
CA LEU A 96 -22.40 13.95 -9.27
C LEU A 96 -22.78 12.89 -8.22
N VAL A 97 -21.86 11.96 -7.96
CA VAL A 97 -22.05 10.87 -6.97
C VAL A 97 -21.08 10.95 -5.80
N GLU A 98 -19.91 11.57 -5.98
CA GLU A 98 -18.89 11.68 -4.93
C GLU A 98 -18.18 13.05 -4.95
N VAL A 99 -17.87 13.58 -3.77
CA VAL A 99 -16.93 14.69 -3.56
C VAL A 99 -15.78 14.23 -2.66
N VAL A 100 -14.57 14.17 -3.22
CA VAL A 100 -13.33 13.87 -2.52
C VAL A 100 -12.68 15.18 -2.05
N LEU A 101 -12.64 15.41 -0.74
CA LEU A 101 -11.89 16.52 -0.15
C LEU A 101 -10.43 16.13 0.01
N LEU A 102 -9.54 16.73 -0.77
CA LEU A 102 -8.11 16.44 -0.73
C LEU A 102 -7.37 17.47 0.12
N SER A 103 -6.73 17.06 1.20
CA SER A 103 -6.08 18.01 2.11
C SER A 103 -4.94 17.42 2.94
N PRO A 104 -3.92 18.22 3.32
CA PRO A 104 -2.98 17.86 4.37
C PRO A 104 -3.68 17.49 5.69
N ARG A 105 -3.14 16.50 6.43
CA ARG A 105 -3.75 15.99 7.69
C ARG A 105 -4.11 17.10 8.69
N ARG A 106 -3.30 18.16 8.78
CA ARG A 106 -3.52 19.29 9.68
C ARG A 106 -4.89 19.99 9.53
N TYR A 107 -5.52 19.93 8.35
CA TYR A 107 -6.83 20.55 8.11
C TYR A 107 -8.00 19.58 8.33
N HIS A 108 -7.75 18.27 8.47
CA HIS A 108 -8.80 17.25 8.61
C HIS A 108 -9.77 17.49 9.76
N PRO A 109 -9.35 17.94 10.97
CA PRO A 109 -10.28 18.25 12.05
C PRO A 109 -11.27 19.36 11.67
N GLN A 110 -10.80 20.41 10.99
CA GLN A 110 -11.62 21.53 10.54
C GLN A 110 -12.57 21.10 9.41
N ILE A 111 -12.08 20.28 8.47
CA ILE A 111 -12.89 19.71 7.39
C ILE A 111 -14.03 18.84 7.95
N ARG A 112 -13.72 17.92 8.89
CA ARG A 112 -14.74 17.07 9.54
C ARG A 112 -15.78 17.92 10.27
N LYS A 113 -15.39 19.02 10.90
CA LYS A 113 -16.32 19.97 11.52
C LYS A 113 -17.26 20.62 10.49
N SER A 114 -16.73 21.10 9.36
CA SER A 114 -17.53 21.69 8.29
C SER A 114 -18.46 20.67 7.63
N LEU A 115 -17.99 19.45 7.38
CA LEU A 115 -18.82 18.37 6.81
C LEU A 115 -20.00 18.02 7.72
N ARG A 116 -19.77 17.88 9.03
CA ARG A 116 -20.87 17.63 10.00
C ARG A 116 -21.93 18.74 9.96
N ALA A 117 -21.52 19.99 9.84
CA ALA A 117 -22.45 21.12 9.75
C ALA A 117 -23.32 21.05 8.47
N ILE A 118 -22.73 20.65 7.34
CA ILE A 118 -23.44 20.53 6.06
C ILE A 118 -24.38 19.32 6.07
N LEU A 119 -23.88 18.14 6.46
CA LEU A 119 -24.68 16.91 6.52
C LEU A 119 -25.85 17.01 7.50
N SER A 120 -25.71 17.80 8.57
CA SER A 120 -26.81 18.05 9.52
C SER A 120 -27.93 18.94 8.98
N ARG A 121 -27.73 19.59 7.83
CA ARG A 121 -28.68 20.53 7.21
C ARG A 121 -29.30 20.00 5.93
N THR A 122 -28.93 18.79 5.49
CA THR A 122 -29.36 18.28 4.18
C THR A 122 -29.72 16.81 4.28
N ASP A 123 -31.02 16.53 4.40
CA ASP A 123 -31.56 15.18 4.60
C ASP A 123 -31.74 14.36 3.31
N ASP A 124 -31.42 14.93 2.13
CA ASP A 124 -31.93 14.42 0.82
C ASP A 124 -30.88 14.40 -0.31
N LEU A 125 -29.60 14.20 0.02
CA LEU A 125 -28.51 14.07 -0.98
C LEU A 125 -27.98 12.62 -1.03
N ASP A 126 -28.21 11.92 -2.13
CA ASP A 126 -27.51 10.68 -2.52
C ASP A 126 -26.07 11.01 -2.97
N LEU A 127 -25.30 11.73 -2.13
CA LEU A 127 -23.94 12.20 -2.43
C LEU A 127 -22.95 11.72 -1.37
N GLU A 128 -21.89 11.05 -1.80
CA GLU A 128 -20.81 10.61 -0.92
C GLU A 128 -19.75 11.71 -0.73
N PHE A 129 -19.31 11.89 0.52
CA PHE A 129 -18.17 12.74 0.84
C PHE A 129 -17.03 11.87 1.38
N SER A 130 -15.89 11.88 0.69
CA SER A 130 -14.67 11.22 1.14
C SER A 130 -13.60 12.25 1.47
N LEU A 131 -12.73 11.92 2.42
CA LEU A 131 -11.62 12.77 2.84
C LEU A 131 -10.32 12.04 2.50
N ALA A 132 -9.54 12.60 1.57
CA ALA A 132 -8.29 12.04 1.12
C ALA A 132 -7.09 12.84 1.67
N GLN A 133 -6.03 12.13 2.04
CA GLN A 133 -4.79 12.75 2.48
C GLN A 133 -3.96 13.23 1.28
N TRP A 134 -3.52 14.48 1.36
CA TRP A 134 -2.47 15.04 0.52
C TRP A 134 -1.11 14.74 1.16
N LEU A 135 -0.23 14.02 0.44
CA LEU A 135 1.13 13.70 0.89
C LEU A 135 2.04 14.94 0.93
N GLU A 136 2.73 15.16 2.05
CA GLU A 136 3.64 16.31 2.19
C GLU A 136 4.78 16.23 1.17
N GLY A 137 5.17 17.37 0.60
CA GLY A 137 6.16 17.45 -0.49
C GLY A 137 5.60 17.31 -1.92
N THR A 138 4.32 16.97 -2.08
CA THR A 138 3.64 16.93 -3.40
C THR A 138 3.02 18.28 -3.75
N SER A 139 3.18 18.77 -4.99
CA SER A 139 2.51 19.99 -5.46
C SER A 139 0.99 19.82 -5.58
N GLU A 140 0.22 20.92 -5.45
CA GLU A 140 -1.26 20.89 -5.51
C GLU A 140 -1.80 20.19 -6.74
N GLY A 141 -1.28 20.54 -7.92
CA GLY A 141 -1.74 19.96 -9.17
C GLY A 141 -1.43 18.47 -9.28
N ALA A 142 -0.25 18.03 -8.84
CA ALA A 142 0.10 16.61 -8.83
C ALA A 142 -0.80 15.83 -7.85
N ALA A 143 -1.05 16.38 -6.66
CA ALA A 143 -1.93 15.76 -5.67
C ALA A 143 -3.38 15.62 -6.18
N VAL A 144 -3.91 16.66 -6.84
CA VAL A 144 -5.25 16.65 -7.43
C VAL A 144 -5.36 15.62 -8.57
N ILE A 145 -4.35 15.52 -9.44
CA ILE A 145 -4.30 14.51 -10.51
C ILE A 145 -4.24 13.10 -9.92
N MET A 146 -3.39 12.87 -8.90
CA MET A 146 -3.29 11.56 -8.22
C MET A 146 -4.58 11.14 -7.53
N ALA A 147 -5.28 12.07 -6.90
CA ALA A 147 -6.60 11.79 -6.34
C ALA A 147 -7.61 11.48 -7.44
N GLY A 148 -7.52 12.16 -8.58
CA GLY A 148 -8.35 11.86 -9.76
C GLY A 148 -8.14 10.46 -10.30
N GLN A 149 -6.91 9.92 -10.31
CA GLN A 149 -6.60 8.55 -10.74
C GLN A 149 -7.34 7.48 -9.92
N ARG A 150 -7.81 7.83 -8.71
CA ARG A 150 -8.52 6.93 -7.79
C ARG A 150 -10.05 7.01 -7.95
N ALA A 151 -10.56 7.93 -8.77
CA ALA A 151 -11.98 8.06 -9.01
C ALA A 151 -12.51 6.80 -9.74
N THR A 152 -13.59 6.22 -9.26
CA THR A 152 -14.24 5.05 -9.88
C THR A 152 -15.37 5.44 -10.84
N THR A 153 -15.60 6.74 -11.03
CA THR A 153 -16.65 7.29 -11.89
C THR A 153 -16.17 7.48 -13.33
N ASP A 154 -17.11 7.58 -14.26
CA ASP A 154 -16.83 7.75 -15.69
C ASP A 154 -16.11 9.08 -15.98
N TRP A 155 -16.44 10.11 -15.20
CA TRP A 155 -15.86 11.44 -15.28
C TRP A 155 -15.29 11.88 -13.94
N VAL A 156 -14.27 12.72 -14.00
CA VAL A 156 -13.68 13.38 -12.85
C VAL A 156 -13.59 14.88 -13.10
N LEU A 157 -13.95 15.67 -12.09
CA LEU A 157 -13.77 17.12 -12.08
C LEU A 157 -12.64 17.46 -11.12
N LEU A 158 -11.57 18.04 -11.67
CA LEU A 158 -10.42 18.54 -10.93
C LEU A 158 -10.68 20.01 -10.59
N ALA A 159 -11.00 20.31 -9.33
CA ALA A 159 -11.28 21.67 -8.87
C ALA A 159 -9.99 22.41 -8.48
N ASP A 160 -10.07 23.74 -8.39
CA ASP A 160 -9.06 24.57 -7.73
C ASP A 160 -9.48 24.90 -6.29
N ALA A 161 -8.56 25.45 -5.50
CA ALA A 161 -8.85 25.89 -4.14
C ALA A 161 -9.94 26.99 -4.05
N GLY A 162 -10.23 27.70 -5.14
CA GLY A 162 -11.30 28.71 -5.22
C GLY A 162 -12.70 28.14 -5.42
N GLY A 163 -12.80 26.84 -5.78
CA GLY A 163 -14.04 26.16 -6.05
C GLY A 163 -14.84 26.81 -7.17
N PHE A 164 -16.15 26.98 -6.97
CA PHE A 164 -17.07 27.52 -7.98
C PHE A 164 -17.51 28.97 -7.73
N ARG A 165 -16.89 29.69 -6.79
CA ARG A 165 -17.31 31.05 -6.42
C ARG A 165 -17.21 32.05 -7.58
N SER A 166 -16.16 31.93 -8.39
CA SER A 166 -15.91 32.82 -9.53
C SER A 166 -16.59 32.37 -10.83
N LEU A 167 -17.37 31.28 -10.82
CA LEU A 167 -17.98 30.71 -12.02
C LEU A 167 -19.44 31.13 -12.16
N ASP A 168 -19.81 31.56 -13.37
CA ASP A 168 -21.20 31.76 -13.75
C ASP A 168 -21.98 30.43 -13.81
N ALA A 169 -23.31 30.52 -13.86
CA ALA A 169 -24.19 29.35 -13.85
C ALA A 169 -23.95 28.42 -15.06
N THR A 170 -23.73 29.01 -16.25
CA THR A 170 -23.51 28.27 -17.49
C THR A 170 -22.22 27.45 -17.42
N THR A 171 -21.12 28.07 -17.00
CA THR A 171 -19.82 27.39 -16.83
C THR A 171 -19.91 26.26 -15.80
N ARG A 172 -20.67 26.46 -14.71
CA ARG A 172 -20.90 25.42 -13.69
C ARG A 172 -21.70 24.24 -14.24
N ASP A 173 -22.74 24.47 -15.03
CA ASP A 173 -23.56 23.39 -15.61
C ASP A 173 -22.76 22.50 -16.59
N TYR A 174 -21.79 23.07 -17.32
CA TYR A 174 -20.90 22.27 -18.16
C TYR A 174 -19.91 21.43 -17.34
N LEU A 175 -19.30 22.02 -16.31
CA LEU A 175 -18.38 21.28 -15.43
C LEU A 175 -19.07 20.14 -14.68
N LEU A 176 -20.32 20.35 -14.24
CA LEU A 176 -21.14 19.32 -13.58
C LEU A 176 -21.82 18.36 -14.55
N LEU A 177 -21.53 18.44 -15.85
CA LEU A 177 -22.10 17.58 -16.90
C LEU A 177 -23.64 17.59 -16.94
N ASN A 178 -24.27 18.70 -16.54
CA ASN A 178 -25.71 18.88 -16.60
C ASN A 178 -26.20 19.03 -18.06
N ASN A 179 -25.32 19.46 -18.97
CA ASN A 179 -25.55 19.55 -20.42
C ASN A 179 -24.36 18.90 -21.17
N PRO A 180 -24.27 17.56 -21.23
CA PRO A 180 -23.10 16.87 -21.74
C PRO A 180 -22.92 17.08 -23.24
N SER A 181 -21.68 17.32 -23.66
CA SER A 181 -21.30 17.40 -25.07
C SER A 181 -21.15 15.99 -25.66
N HIS A 182 -21.30 15.84 -26.98
CA HIS A 182 -21.18 14.55 -27.67
C HIS A 182 -19.73 14.02 -27.81
N ARG A 183 -18.72 14.72 -27.26
CA ARG A 183 -17.31 14.34 -27.37
C ARG A 183 -16.68 14.13 -25.98
N PRO A 184 -16.00 13.00 -25.72
CA PRO A 184 -15.35 12.69 -24.45
C PRO A 184 -13.99 13.41 -24.34
N LEU A 185 -13.99 14.74 -24.43
CA LEU A 185 -12.77 15.55 -24.31
C LEU A 185 -12.78 16.32 -22.99
N PRO A 186 -11.61 16.67 -22.44
CA PRO A 186 -11.51 17.56 -21.29
C PRO A 186 -12.10 18.94 -21.59
N ILE A 187 -12.87 19.48 -20.65
CA ILE A 187 -13.54 20.77 -20.77
C ILE A 187 -13.24 21.62 -19.53
N GLY A 188 -12.95 22.90 -19.73
CA GLY A 188 -12.81 23.86 -18.65
C GLY A 188 -12.87 25.31 -19.14
N PRO A 189 -13.07 26.30 -18.26
CA PRO A 189 -13.11 27.71 -18.64
C PRO A 189 -11.73 28.34 -18.82
N ARG A 190 -10.64 27.64 -18.48
CA ARG A 190 -9.27 28.17 -18.48
C ARG A 190 -8.35 27.24 -19.27
N GLY A 191 -7.74 27.75 -20.33
CA GLY A 191 -6.79 26.99 -21.13
C GLY A 191 -5.79 27.88 -21.85
N VAL A 192 -4.71 27.26 -22.31
CA VAL A 192 -3.56 27.93 -22.91
C VAL A 192 -3.23 27.27 -24.24
N VAL A 193 -2.88 28.08 -25.25
CA VAL A 193 -2.32 27.62 -26.51
C VAL A 193 -0.82 27.94 -26.51
N SER A 194 0.00 26.94 -26.76
CA SER A 194 1.45 27.05 -26.86
C SER A 194 1.86 27.14 -28.32
N ASN A 195 2.48 28.24 -28.73
CA ASN A 195 3.02 28.47 -30.07
C ASN A 195 4.56 28.59 -30.02
N SER A 196 5.23 28.56 -31.18
CA SER A 196 6.69 28.73 -31.30
C SER A 196 7.22 30.02 -30.65
N ASP A 197 6.37 31.04 -30.51
CA ASP A 197 6.73 32.37 -30.00
C ASP A 197 6.26 32.61 -28.55
N GLY A 198 5.72 31.58 -27.87
CA GLY A 198 5.27 31.65 -26.47
C GLY A 198 3.88 31.09 -26.21
N SER A 199 3.44 31.17 -24.95
CA SER A 199 2.13 30.67 -24.49
C SER A 199 1.11 31.79 -24.37
N THR A 200 -0.08 31.61 -24.97
CA THR A 200 -1.19 32.58 -24.92
C THR A 200 -2.41 31.96 -24.23
N CYS A 201 -2.95 32.64 -23.21
CA CYS A 201 -4.19 32.21 -22.56
C CYS A 201 -5.40 32.47 -23.46
N LEU A 202 -6.34 31.52 -23.47
CA LEU A 202 -7.60 31.66 -24.17
C LEU A 202 -8.63 32.39 -23.31
N VAL A 203 -9.43 33.24 -23.96
CA VAL A 203 -10.59 33.87 -23.33
C VAL A 203 -11.78 32.92 -23.51
N PRO A 204 -12.45 32.47 -22.44
CA PRO A 204 -13.62 31.63 -22.55
C PRO A 204 -14.71 32.32 -23.39
N SER A 205 -15.28 31.58 -24.34
CA SER A 205 -16.36 32.04 -25.19
C SER A 205 -17.41 30.93 -25.37
N SER A 206 -18.57 31.29 -25.92
CA SER A 206 -19.63 30.34 -26.23
C SER A 206 -19.26 29.38 -27.37
N LEU A 207 -18.20 29.66 -28.11
CA LEU A 207 -17.64 28.79 -29.14
C LEU A 207 -16.47 27.99 -28.54
N PRO A 208 -16.48 26.64 -28.66
CA PRO A 208 -15.38 25.80 -28.21
C PRO A 208 -14.04 26.22 -28.83
N GLN A 209 -13.02 26.43 -28.00
CA GLN A 209 -11.65 26.73 -28.44
C GLN A 209 -10.70 25.62 -28.00
N GLN A 210 -9.86 25.09 -28.90
CA GLN A 210 -8.88 24.07 -28.54
C GLN A 210 -7.71 24.69 -27.76
N ALA A 211 -7.30 24.02 -26.69
CA ALA A 211 -6.14 24.39 -25.88
C ALA A 211 -5.05 23.31 -25.95
N SER A 212 -3.79 23.74 -25.85
CA SER A 212 -2.67 22.82 -25.61
C SER A 212 -2.81 22.15 -24.24
N TYR A 213 -3.30 22.87 -23.23
CA TYR A 213 -3.64 22.32 -21.92
C TYR A 213 -4.69 23.19 -21.20
N LEU A 214 -5.44 22.57 -20.28
CA LEU A 214 -6.40 23.24 -19.39
C LEU A 214 -5.83 23.40 -17.98
N VAL A 215 -6.37 24.35 -17.22
CA VAL A 215 -6.06 24.55 -15.80
C VAL A 215 -7.36 24.48 -14.99
N PRO A 216 -7.36 23.93 -13.76
CA PRO A 216 -8.57 23.85 -12.94
C PRO A 216 -9.33 25.18 -12.80
N PRO A 217 -10.67 25.11 -12.66
CA PRO A 217 -11.47 23.88 -12.64
C PRO A 217 -11.64 23.26 -14.04
N LEU A 218 -11.45 21.95 -14.17
CA LEU A 218 -11.71 21.23 -15.42
C LEU A 218 -12.38 19.88 -15.16
N VAL A 219 -13.14 19.39 -16.14
CA VAL A 219 -13.77 18.06 -16.11
C VAL A 219 -13.26 17.23 -17.28
N LEU A 220 -12.97 15.96 -17.04
CA LEU A 220 -12.46 15.03 -18.06
C LEU A 220 -12.95 13.60 -17.80
N PRO A 221 -13.03 12.75 -18.83
CA PRO A 221 -13.23 11.32 -18.64
C PRO A 221 -12.06 10.72 -17.85
N THR A 222 -12.36 9.83 -16.92
CA THR A 222 -11.34 9.25 -16.01
C THR A 222 -10.26 8.48 -16.77
N PHE A 223 -10.60 7.84 -17.90
CA PHE A 223 -9.64 7.10 -18.73
C PHE A 223 -8.58 7.98 -19.43
N LEU A 224 -8.74 9.31 -19.44
CA LEU A 224 -7.74 10.24 -19.98
C LEU A 224 -6.71 10.67 -18.93
N LEU A 225 -6.84 10.24 -17.68
CA LEU A 225 -5.82 10.43 -16.68
C LEU A 225 -4.66 9.45 -16.93
N PRO A 226 -3.41 9.87 -16.72
CA PRO A 226 -2.26 8.99 -16.85
C PRO A 226 -2.28 7.88 -15.80
N ASP A 227 -1.73 6.70 -16.09
CA ASP A 227 -1.58 5.62 -15.11
C ASP A 227 -0.41 5.88 -14.14
N THR A 228 0.64 6.57 -14.59
CA THR A 228 1.85 6.88 -13.82
C THR A 228 2.25 8.34 -13.99
N LEU A 229 2.69 8.99 -12.91
CA LEU A 229 3.19 10.36 -12.94
C LEU A 229 4.71 10.39 -12.95
N ASP A 230 5.29 11.05 -13.95
CA ASP A 230 6.73 11.33 -14.02
C ASP A 230 7.10 12.65 -13.31
N ALA A 231 8.40 12.98 -13.31
CA ALA A 231 8.91 14.21 -12.69
C ALA A 231 8.37 15.52 -13.33
N LYS A 232 7.75 15.46 -14.52
CA LYS A 232 7.14 16.62 -15.16
C LYS A 232 5.86 17.04 -14.43
N TYR A 233 5.10 16.09 -13.90
CA TYR A 233 3.86 16.39 -13.18
C TYR A 233 4.09 17.14 -11.87
N THR A 234 5.24 16.96 -11.22
CA THR A 234 5.59 17.71 -10.00
C THR A 234 5.84 19.18 -10.31
N ARG A 235 6.50 19.48 -11.43
CA ARG A 235 6.90 20.83 -11.85
C ARG A 235 5.78 21.58 -12.59
N GLU A 236 5.15 20.92 -13.56
CA GLU A 236 4.17 21.51 -14.47
C GLU A 236 2.97 20.58 -14.68
N PRO A 237 2.18 20.30 -13.63
CA PRO A 237 1.16 19.24 -13.63
C PRO A 237 0.15 19.36 -14.78
N TRP A 238 -0.29 20.59 -15.06
CA TRP A 238 -1.30 20.86 -16.08
C TRP A 238 -0.75 20.78 -17.51
N ILE A 239 0.51 21.15 -17.72
CA ILE A 239 1.19 21.03 -19.02
C ILE A 239 1.44 19.55 -19.31
N ALA A 240 1.96 18.81 -18.32
CA ALA A 240 2.18 17.38 -18.42
C ALA A 240 0.88 16.61 -18.72
N LEU A 241 -0.21 16.97 -18.04
CA LEU A 241 -1.53 16.38 -18.29
C LEU A 241 -2.05 16.71 -19.70
N GLY A 242 -1.91 17.96 -20.15
CA GLY A 242 -2.29 18.35 -21.51
C GLY A 242 -1.51 17.60 -22.59
N ASP A 243 -0.18 17.45 -22.41
CA ASP A 243 0.69 16.68 -23.32
C ASP A 243 0.40 15.18 -23.31
N HIS A 244 -0.04 14.64 -22.18
CA HIS A 244 -0.50 13.27 -22.09
C HIS A 244 -1.79 13.06 -22.86
N ILE A 245 -2.77 13.94 -22.65
CA ILE A 245 -4.07 13.90 -23.31
C ILE A 245 -3.93 14.12 -24.82
N SER A 246 -3.08 15.05 -25.26
CA SER A 246 -2.88 15.33 -26.68
C SER A 246 -2.28 14.15 -27.45
N ARG A 247 -1.54 13.25 -26.77
CA ARG A 247 -1.01 12.00 -27.35
C ARG A 247 -2.07 10.92 -27.47
N ILE A 248 -3.11 10.95 -26.64
CA ILE A 248 -4.21 9.98 -26.64
C ILE A 248 -5.36 10.45 -27.55
N SER A 249 -5.55 11.76 -27.68
CA SER A 249 -6.60 12.38 -28.49
C SER A 249 -6.23 12.45 -29.97
N SER A 250 -7.18 12.14 -30.85
CA SER A 250 -7.02 12.30 -32.31
C SER A 250 -6.81 13.74 -32.76
N ASP A 251 -7.19 14.71 -31.92
CA ASP A 251 -7.26 16.13 -32.27
C ASP A 251 -6.02 16.92 -31.80
N LEU A 252 -4.95 16.25 -31.31
CA LEU A 252 -3.68 16.84 -30.83
C LEU A 252 -3.85 17.98 -29.81
N SER A 253 -4.99 18.03 -29.10
CA SER A 253 -5.32 19.06 -28.12
C SER A 253 -5.40 18.46 -26.72
N GLY A 254 -4.93 19.21 -25.72
CA GLY A 254 -4.99 18.81 -24.31
C GLY A 254 -6.32 19.17 -23.64
N GLY A 255 -7.26 19.77 -24.37
CA GLY A 255 -8.62 20.03 -23.92
C GLY A 255 -9.30 21.17 -24.67
N THR A 256 -10.54 21.45 -24.30
CA THR A 256 -11.37 22.49 -24.90
C THR A 256 -11.75 23.55 -23.87
N VAL A 257 -11.53 24.81 -24.22
CA VAL A 257 -11.97 25.97 -23.45
C VAL A 257 -13.42 26.31 -23.80
N PHE A 258 -14.26 26.39 -22.77
CA PHE A 258 -15.68 26.70 -22.89
C PHE A 258 -16.14 27.53 -21.68
N GLY A 259 -16.95 28.59 -21.89
CA GLY A 259 -17.50 29.38 -20.78
C GLY A 259 -18.01 30.77 -21.18
N SER A 260 -18.48 31.55 -20.20
CA SER A 260 -18.95 32.92 -20.44
C SER A 260 -17.78 33.92 -20.58
N PRO A 261 -17.82 34.86 -21.54
CA PRO A 261 -16.78 35.90 -21.72
C PRO A 261 -16.70 36.90 -20.55
N ALA A 262 -17.59 36.82 -19.55
CA ALA A 262 -17.57 37.65 -18.35
C ALA A 262 -16.51 37.21 -17.30
N LEU A 263 -15.86 36.07 -17.49
CA LEU A 263 -14.77 35.60 -16.62
C LEU A 263 -13.51 36.45 -16.85
N SER A 264 -13.13 37.24 -15.84
CA SER A 264 -11.93 38.08 -15.85
C SER A 264 -10.66 37.30 -16.23
N SER A 265 -9.86 37.85 -17.14
CA SER A 265 -8.53 37.31 -17.54
C SER A 265 -7.45 37.46 -16.44
N ALA A 266 -7.83 37.86 -15.22
CA ALA A 266 -6.91 38.02 -14.10
C ALA A 266 -6.10 36.76 -13.77
N TRP A 267 -6.65 35.56 -14.02
CA TRP A 267 -5.93 34.29 -13.86
C TRP A 267 -4.72 34.15 -14.80
N CYS A 268 -4.66 34.92 -15.89
CA CYS A 268 -3.60 34.89 -16.90
C CYS A 268 -2.44 35.87 -16.61
N LEU A 269 -2.59 36.81 -15.68
CA LEU A 269 -1.60 37.88 -15.44
C LEU A 269 -0.29 37.40 -14.78
N HIS A 270 -0.26 36.21 -14.17
CA HIS A 270 0.92 35.68 -13.46
C HIS A 270 1.83 34.75 -14.29
N ARG A 271 1.51 34.46 -15.57
CA ARG A 271 2.29 33.51 -16.40
C ARG A 271 3.11 34.11 -17.56
N ARG A 272 3.19 35.44 -17.69
CA ARG A 272 3.88 36.11 -18.82
C ARG A 272 5.40 36.31 -18.67
N HIS A 273 6.03 35.87 -17.58
CA HIS A 273 7.43 36.23 -17.25
C HIS A 273 8.46 35.10 -17.24
N GLU A 274 8.25 34.02 -17.99
CA GLU A 274 9.29 33.02 -18.26
C GLU A 274 9.60 32.99 -19.76
N GLY A 275 10.47 33.92 -20.20
CA GLY A 275 11.02 33.95 -21.56
C GLY A 275 12.54 34.11 -21.49
N LEU A 276 13.27 33.11 -22.00
CA LEU A 276 14.73 33.12 -22.17
C LEU A 276 15.20 34.21 -23.16
N PRO A 277 16.44 34.74 -23.03
CA PRO A 277 17.10 35.49 -24.08
C PRO A 277 17.60 34.57 -25.20
N SER A 278 17.55 35.10 -26.42
CA SER A 278 17.72 34.45 -27.72
C SER A 278 19.14 34.01 -28.10
N ALA A 279 19.17 32.87 -28.82
CA ALA A 279 19.89 32.55 -30.05
C ALA A 279 21.43 32.54 -30.11
N GLY A 280 21.96 31.34 -30.40
CA GLY A 280 23.28 31.09 -30.95
C GLY A 280 23.32 29.78 -31.76
N THR A 281 22.86 29.87 -33.01
CA THR A 281 23.42 29.25 -34.24
C THR A 281 23.67 27.73 -34.34
N HIS A 282 22.82 27.08 -35.18
CA HIS A 282 23.05 25.96 -36.12
C HIS A 282 24.16 24.92 -35.87
N ALA A 283 23.77 23.63 -35.82
CA ALA A 283 24.27 22.58 -36.74
C ALA A 283 23.43 21.29 -36.72
N SER A 284 22.89 20.97 -37.89
CA SER A 284 22.53 19.67 -38.48
C SER A 284 22.26 18.42 -37.61
N VAL A 285 21.01 17.97 -37.70
CA VAL A 285 20.55 16.59 -37.49
C VAL A 285 21.19 15.65 -38.52
N SER A 286 21.74 14.53 -38.06
CA SER A 286 21.94 13.33 -38.87
C SER A 286 21.08 12.20 -38.30
N THR A 287 20.24 11.67 -39.17
CA THR A 287 19.35 10.51 -39.01
C THR A 287 20.11 9.22 -38.72
N VAL A 288 19.69 8.46 -37.72
CA VAL A 288 19.86 6.99 -37.70
C VAL A 288 18.56 6.36 -37.21
N GLU A 289 18.15 5.35 -37.98
CA GLU A 289 16.90 4.63 -37.96
C GLU A 289 16.65 3.85 -36.67
N ALA A 290 15.36 3.68 -36.37
CA ALA A 290 14.86 2.81 -35.33
C ALA A 290 15.05 1.33 -35.71
N SER A 291 15.50 0.53 -34.76
CA SER A 291 15.26 -0.91 -34.76
C SER A 291 14.81 -1.37 -33.36
N PRO A 292 13.89 -2.36 -33.30
CA PRO A 292 13.30 -2.84 -32.06
C PRO A 292 14.23 -3.86 -31.42
N ASP A 293 14.31 -3.92 -30.09
CA ASP A 293 14.71 -5.18 -29.49
C ASP A 293 14.11 -5.45 -28.11
N SER A 294 13.74 -6.72 -27.97
CA SER A 294 13.10 -7.34 -26.83
C SER A 294 14.17 -8.13 -26.10
N SER A 295 14.23 -7.98 -24.77
CA SER A 295 14.66 -9.00 -23.79
C SER A 295 15.69 -10.06 -24.21
N GLN A 296 16.93 -9.94 -23.71
CA GLN A 296 17.76 -11.07 -23.30
C GLN A 296 18.64 -10.69 -22.09
N PHE A 297 18.54 -11.49 -21.02
CA PHE A 297 19.56 -11.64 -19.99
C PHE A 297 20.81 -12.29 -20.61
N ILE A 298 22.03 -11.81 -20.30
CA ILE A 298 23.15 -12.56 -19.69
C ILE A 298 24.20 -11.55 -19.15
N LEU A 299 24.64 -11.84 -17.93
CA LEU A 299 25.81 -11.38 -17.18
C LEU A 299 26.97 -10.76 -17.99
N GLN A 300 27.36 -9.54 -17.61
CA GLN A 300 28.77 -9.20 -17.39
C GLN A 300 28.85 -8.04 -16.39
N GLY A 301 29.63 -8.27 -15.33
CA GLY A 301 29.72 -7.40 -14.18
C GLY A 301 30.35 -6.06 -14.49
N GLU A 302 29.65 -5.01 -14.11
CA GLU A 302 30.27 -3.85 -13.48
C GLU A 302 29.76 -3.83 -12.04
N ILE A 303 30.67 -3.93 -11.08
CA ILE A 303 30.39 -3.64 -9.68
C ILE A 303 29.86 -2.20 -9.66
N PRO A 304 28.59 -1.94 -9.25
CA PRO A 304 28.13 -0.57 -9.18
C PRO A 304 29.01 0.14 -8.16
N ALA A 305 29.65 1.25 -8.57
CA ALA A 305 30.33 2.13 -7.64
C ALA A 305 29.38 2.39 -6.45
N THR A 306 29.86 2.17 -5.22
CA THR A 306 29.07 2.41 -4.01
C THR A 306 28.51 3.81 -4.06
N GLU A 307 27.20 3.94 -4.29
CA GLU A 307 26.52 5.22 -4.36
C GLU A 307 26.73 5.93 -3.01
N LEU A 308 27.40 7.08 -3.03
CA LEU A 308 27.67 7.84 -1.81
C LEU A 308 26.49 8.78 -1.54
N GLY A 309 25.99 8.78 -0.31
CA GLY A 309 24.95 9.69 0.15
C GLY A 309 25.46 10.75 1.13
N SER A 310 24.64 11.77 1.34
CA SER A 310 24.83 12.83 2.33
C SER A 310 23.72 12.82 3.38
N PHE A 311 24.11 12.76 4.64
CA PHE A 311 23.24 12.68 5.82
C PHE A 311 23.39 13.94 6.68
N LEU A 312 22.25 14.47 7.08
CA LEU A 312 22.15 15.47 8.14
C LEU A 312 21.34 14.87 9.28
N MET A 313 21.88 14.92 10.50
CA MET A 313 21.18 14.46 11.69
C MET A 313 20.98 15.62 12.67
N VAL A 314 19.79 15.75 13.24
CA VAL A 314 19.46 16.81 14.20
C VAL A 314 18.94 16.18 15.48
N VAL A 315 19.70 16.33 16.57
CA VAL A 315 19.39 15.73 17.88
C VAL A 315 19.73 16.69 19.01
N HIS A 316 19.15 16.47 20.19
CA HIS A 316 19.60 17.15 21.41
C HIS A 316 20.97 16.61 21.86
N GLU A 317 21.79 17.45 22.46
CA GLU A 317 23.14 17.08 22.94
C GLU A 317 23.18 15.79 23.80
N PRO A 318 22.23 15.54 24.74
CA PRO A 318 22.20 14.30 25.52
C PRO A 318 21.91 13.03 24.70
N ASP A 319 21.39 13.17 23.48
CA ASP A 319 21.01 12.06 22.62
C ASP A 319 22.08 11.70 21.57
N LEU A 320 23.22 12.41 21.57
CA LEU A 320 24.35 12.16 20.65
C LEU A 320 24.85 10.71 20.70
N ARG A 321 24.96 10.12 21.91
CA ARG A 321 25.35 8.71 22.06
C ARG A 321 24.36 7.74 21.42
N ARG A 322 23.06 8.10 21.39
CA ARG A 322 21.99 7.23 20.87
C ARG A 322 21.95 7.24 19.35
N ILE A 323 22.30 8.36 18.72
CA ILE A 323 22.38 8.46 17.25
C ILE A 323 23.72 7.98 16.70
N ALA A 324 24.74 7.81 17.55
CA ALA A 324 26.08 7.41 17.18
C ALA A 324 26.16 6.13 16.31
N PRO A 325 25.43 5.03 16.59
CA PRO A 325 25.49 3.83 15.75
C PRO A 325 25.10 4.12 14.28
N ILE A 326 24.08 4.94 14.07
CA ILE A 326 23.59 5.33 12.74
C ILE A 326 24.62 6.24 12.07
N ALA A 327 25.09 7.27 12.77
CA ALA A 327 26.05 8.24 12.24
C ALA A 327 27.39 7.57 11.86
N CYS A 328 27.95 6.78 12.78
CA CYS A 328 29.23 6.12 12.60
C CYS A 328 29.17 5.04 11.50
N SER A 329 28.09 4.26 11.43
CA SER A 329 27.95 3.25 10.37
C SER A 329 27.92 3.88 8.99
N ASN A 330 27.05 4.88 8.78
CA ASN A 330 26.96 5.58 7.49
C ASN A 330 28.29 6.25 7.10
N ALA A 331 28.99 6.87 8.06
CA ALA A 331 30.28 7.49 7.81
C ALA A 331 31.38 6.47 7.45
N ARG A 332 31.40 5.29 8.11
CA ARG A 332 32.32 4.19 7.78
C ARG A 332 32.04 3.58 6.40
N GLN A 333 30.79 3.65 5.92
CA GLN A 333 30.41 3.26 4.55
C GLN A 333 30.80 4.31 3.49
N GLY A 334 31.45 5.41 3.90
CA GLY A 334 31.95 6.46 3.01
C GLY A 334 30.94 7.59 2.75
N HIS A 335 29.77 7.57 3.40
CA HIS A 335 28.78 8.65 3.28
C HIS A 335 29.23 9.90 4.03
N GLN A 336 28.82 11.07 3.53
CA GLN A 336 29.03 12.32 4.26
C GLN A 336 28.02 12.42 5.39
N VAL A 337 28.47 12.52 6.64
CA VAL A 337 27.58 12.60 7.80
C VAL A 337 27.86 13.86 8.61
N LYS A 338 26.83 14.69 8.77
CA LYS A 338 26.86 15.88 9.64
C LYS A 338 25.79 15.74 10.73
N VAL A 339 26.14 16.12 11.96
CA VAL A 339 25.24 16.07 13.12
C VAL A 339 25.14 17.47 13.73
N ILE A 340 23.92 17.95 13.93
CA ILE A 340 23.62 19.17 14.68
C ILE A 340 23.18 18.73 16.08
N ALA A 341 23.94 19.17 17.09
CA ALA A 341 23.68 18.91 18.50
C ALA A 341 23.04 20.14 19.14
N LEU A 342 21.75 20.06 19.49
CA LEU A 342 21.02 21.16 20.10
C LEU A 342 21.31 21.23 21.61
N SER A 343 21.75 22.38 22.09
CA SER A 343 22.04 22.64 23.51
C SER A 343 21.11 23.73 24.07
N ASN A 344 20.68 23.56 25.32
CA ASN A 344 19.86 24.56 26.03
C ASN A 344 20.71 25.60 26.77
N SER A 345 22.04 25.46 26.78
CA SER A 345 22.96 26.36 27.48
C SER A 345 23.41 27.51 26.56
N THR A 346 23.51 28.72 27.12
CA THR A 346 24.15 29.89 26.49
C THR A 346 25.67 29.93 26.67
N ASP A 347 26.21 29.12 27.59
CA ASP A 347 27.60 29.24 28.09
C ASP A 347 28.41 27.92 28.05
N ALA A 348 27.98 26.91 27.29
CA ALA A 348 28.76 25.69 27.16
C ALA A 348 29.87 25.85 26.10
N ALA A 349 31.12 26.00 26.55
CA ALA A 349 32.29 25.58 25.76
C ALA A 349 32.04 24.18 25.19
N PRO A 350 32.53 23.85 23.97
CA PRO A 350 32.16 22.62 23.27
C PRO A 350 32.46 21.40 24.14
N SER A 351 31.44 20.88 24.83
CA SER A 351 31.57 19.75 25.72
C SER A 351 31.52 18.48 24.87
N LYS A 352 32.70 18.20 24.32
CA LYS A 352 33.20 16.90 23.86
C LYS A 352 32.31 16.12 22.89
N THR A 353 32.73 16.19 21.63
CA THR A 353 32.80 15.10 20.64
C THR A 353 33.20 13.69 21.14
N ALA A 354 33.42 13.48 22.45
CA ALA A 354 33.75 12.20 23.09
C ALA A 354 32.59 11.18 23.04
N ASP A 355 31.36 11.63 22.83
CA ASP A 355 30.21 10.73 22.74
C ASP A 355 30.11 9.96 21.40
N LEU A 356 30.97 10.31 20.44
CA LEU A 356 31.14 9.63 19.14
C LEU A 356 32.54 8.98 19.03
N GLU A 357 33.17 8.63 20.16
CA GLU A 357 34.58 8.22 20.30
C GLU A 357 35.10 7.23 19.23
N GLU A 358 34.24 6.38 18.64
CA GLU A 358 34.64 5.43 17.59
C GLU A 358 34.66 5.98 16.15
N CYS A 359 34.13 7.18 15.89
CA CYS A 359 34.02 7.75 14.54
C CYS A 359 34.12 9.28 14.49
N THR A 360 34.60 9.92 15.55
CA THR A 360 34.71 11.38 15.66
C THR A 360 35.43 12.05 14.48
N SER A 361 36.39 11.38 13.84
CA SER A 361 37.11 11.90 12.67
C SER A 361 36.31 11.83 11.36
N LEU A 362 35.23 11.04 11.32
CA LEU A 362 34.42 10.79 10.12
C LEU A 362 33.09 11.54 10.15
N VAL A 363 32.66 12.02 11.32
CA VAL A 363 31.38 12.71 11.53
C VAL A 363 31.63 14.14 11.99
N THR A 364 31.05 15.11 11.29
CA THR A 364 31.12 16.52 11.68
C THR A 364 29.99 16.86 12.64
N VAL A 365 30.30 17.17 13.90
CA VAL A 365 29.33 17.60 14.91
C VAL A 365 29.38 19.11 15.10
N GLN A 366 28.23 19.78 14.94
CA GLN A 366 28.07 21.19 15.21
C GLN A 366 27.14 21.42 16.41
N PRO A 367 27.61 21.97 17.53
CA PRO A 367 26.74 22.38 18.63
C PRO A 367 25.98 23.66 18.26
N VAL A 368 24.69 23.73 18.61
CA VAL A 368 23.83 24.91 18.37
C VAL A 368 22.95 25.21 19.57
N SER A 369 22.95 26.46 20.05
CA SER A 369 22.15 26.89 21.20
C SER A 369 20.70 27.20 20.81
N LEU A 370 19.74 26.64 21.56
CA LEU A 370 18.29 26.78 21.34
C LEU A 370 17.72 28.14 21.76
N SER A 371 18.41 28.93 22.60
CA SER A 371 17.92 30.22 23.10
C SER A 371 17.93 31.35 22.07
N ALA A 372 18.46 31.11 20.86
CA ALA A 372 18.59 32.08 19.79
C ALA A 372 17.90 31.63 18.49
N ARG A 373 16.66 31.12 18.59
CA ARG A 373 15.84 30.64 17.46
C ARG A 373 15.69 31.62 16.27
N THR A 374 16.05 32.90 16.42
CA THR A 374 15.86 33.92 15.36
C THR A 374 17.14 34.69 14.96
N LEU A 375 18.17 34.75 15.82
CA LEU A 375 19.32 35.66 15.64
C LEU A 375 20.59 34.99 15.09
N TYR A 376 20.82 33.70 15.34
CA TYR A 376 22.01 33.01 14.82
C TYR A 376 21.85 32.46 13.40
N TRP A 377 20.61 32.22 12.96
CA TRP A 377 20.29 31.53 11.71
C TRP A 377 20.21 32.45 10.49
N SER A 378 20.16 33.77 10.68
CA SER A 378 19.99 34.74 9.61
C SER A 378 21.30 35.17 8.90
N GLY A 379 22.49 34.65 9.23
CA GLY A 379 23.70 35.16 8.54
C GLY A 379 25.05 34.45 8.55
N GLY A 380 25.37 33.48 9.42
CA GLY A 380 26.80 33.10 9.62
C GLY A 380 27.16 31.62 9.52
N GLU A 381 26.76 30.81 10.51
CA GLU A 381 27.44 29.55 10.80
C GLU A 381 26.77 28.28 10.27
N LEU A 382 25.46 28.31 9.99
CA LEU A 382 24.70 27.14 9.52
C LEU A 382 24.45 27.11 8.01
N ARG A 383 24.57 28.26 7.34
CA ARG A 383 24.58 28.34 5.87
C ARG A 383 25.66 27.43 5.26
N PRO A 384 26.91 27.39 5.73
CA PRO A 384 27.93 26.46 5.19
C PRO A 384 27.59 24.98 5.39
N LEU A 385 26.94 24.64 6.50
CA LEU A 385 26.56 23.26 6.82
C LEU A 385 25.46 22.75 5.91
N LEU A 386 24.51 23.63 5.60
CA LEU A 386 23.38 23.36 4.73
C LEU A 386 23.68 23.64 3.24
N ALA A 387 24.77 24.33 2.88
CA ALA A 387 25.13 24.68 1.50
C ALA A 387 25.45 23.50 0.57
N HIS A 388 25.39 22.26 1.06
CA HIS A 388 25.67 21.05 0.29
C HIS A 388 24.40 20.20 0.24
N LYS A 389 24.22 19.47 -0.87
CA LYS A 389 23.12 18.52 -1.03
C LYS A 389 23.03 17.57 0.17
N VAL A 390 21.81 17.41 0.69
CA VAL A 390 21.47 16.42 1.73
C VAL A 390 20.50 15.43 1.09
N ASP A 391 20.84 14.15 1.09
CA ASP A 391 19.94 13.11 0.58
C ASP A 391 18.98 12.64 1.68
N VAL A 392 19.44 12.60 2.94
CA VAL A 392 18.67 12.09 4.09
C VAL A 392 18.80 13.03 5.28
N LEU A 393 17.66 13.46 5.83
CA LEU A 393 17.56 14.20 7.09
C LEU A 393 16.98 13.27 8.16
N ILE A 394 17.73 13.03 9.23
CA ILE A 394 17.23 12.29 10.40
C ILE A 394 17.08 13.27 11.56
N SER A 395 15.89 13.38 12.13
CA SER A 395 15.62 14.27 13.25
C SER A 395 15.00 13.53 14.42
N ALA A 396 15.46 13.83 15.63
CA ALA A 396 14.88 13.32 16.88
C ALA A 396 14.69 14.48 17.87
N VAL A 397 13.95 15.47 17.39
CA VAL A 397 13.64 16.74 18.06
C VAL A 397 12.15 17.03 17.92
N GLU A 398 11.68 18.05 18.60
CA GLU A 398 10.28 18.48 18.55
C GLU A 398 9.86 18.84 17.10
N GLU A 399 8.59 18.56 16.76
CA GLU A 399 8.08 18.67 15.39
C GLU A 399 8.20 20.09 14.82
N ASP A 400 8.06 21.11 15.67
CA ASP A 400 8.23 22.51 15.32
C ASP A 400 9.68 22.82 14.91
N VAL A 401 10.66 22.25 15.63
CA VAL A 401 12.08 22.39 15.33
C VAL A 401 12.42 21.69 14.02
N ALA A 402 12.02 20.43 13.86
CA ALA A 402 12.27 19.66 12.64
C ALA A 402 11.64 20.31 11.39
N SER A 403 10.38 20.73 11.48
CA SER A 403 9.67 21.38 10.37
C SER A 403 10.28 22.72 9.99
N TRP A 404 10.74 23.48 10.99
CA TRP A 404 11.46 24.73 10.75
C TRP A 404 12.81 24.50 10.06
N PHE A 405 13.57 23.46 10.42
CA PHE A 405 14.82 23.08 9.74
C PHE A 405 14.59 22.79 8.25
N LEU A 406 13.54 22.04 7.92
CA LEU A 406 13.16 21.74 6.54
C LEU A 406 12.77 22.99 5.76
N ALA A 407 12.04 23.93 6.38
CA ALA A 407 11.69 25.19 5.75
C ALA A 407 12.93 26.01 5.38
N VAL A 408 13.92 26.08 6.29
CA VAL A 408 15.20 26.77 6.05
C VAL A 408 16.03 26.06 4.97
N PHE A 409 16.08 24.73 4.97
CA PHE A 409 16.76 23.97 3.92
C PHE A 409 16.15 24.23 2.55
N ALA A 410 14.81 24.21 2.45
CA ALA A 410 14.07 24.48 1.21
C ALA A 410 14.29 25.91 0.70
N GLU A 411 14.39 26.91 1.60
CA GLU A 411 14.71 28.30 1.23
C GLU A 411 16.11 28.43 0.60
N MET A 412 17.09 27.64 1.06
CA MET A 412 18.46 27.69 0.55
C MET A 412 18.72 26.86 -0.72
N HIS A 413 17.84 25.89 -1.04
CA HIS A 413 17.95 25.06 -2.25
C HIS A 413 16.70 25.18 -3.14
N PRO A 414 16.32 26.40 -3.59
CA PRO A 414 15.00 26.62 -4.17
C PRO A 414 14.82 26.13 -5.62
N ALA A 415 15.79 25.44 -6.26
CA ALA A 415 15.73 25.26 -7.72
C ALA A 415 16.25 23.96 -8.38
N THR A 416 17.00 23.05 -7.74
CA THR A 416 17.56 21.89 -8.49
C THR A 416 17.88 20.64 -7.68
N ASP A 417 17.88 20.68 -6.34
CA ASP A 417 18.18 19.51 -5.51
C ASP A 417 16.91 18.83 -5.02
N SER A 418 16.87 17.51 -5.15
CA SER A 418 15.83 16.66 -4.55
C SER A 418 15.71 16.97 -3.05
N THR A 419 14.50 17.30 -2.58
CA THR A 419 14.21 17.42 -1.14
C THR A 419 14.73 16.18 -0.41
N PRO A 420 15.45 16.33 0.73
CA PRO A 420 15.95 15.20 1.48
C PRO A 420 14.79 14.32 1.95
N VAL A 421 15.06 13.02 2.09
CA VAL A 421 14.14 12.12 2.80
C VAL A 421 14.14 12.52 4.27
N ASP A 422 13.01 13.04 4.75
CA ASP A 422 12.81 13.49 6.13
C ASP A 422 12.36 12.33 7.03
N ILE A 423 13.24 11.87 7.91
CA ILE A 423 12.98 10.77 8.84
C ILE A 423 12.93 11.34 10.25
N ARG A 424 11.75 11.27 10.88
CA ARG A 424 11.52 11.81 12.23
C ARG A 424 11.40 10.66 13.22
N ILE A 425 12.39 10.51 14.09
CA ILE A 425 12.44 9.44 15.09
C ILE A 425 11.96 10.00 16.43
N PRO A 426 10.91 9.42 17.05
CA PRO A 426 10.52 9.76 18.40
C PRO A 426 11.68 9.57 19.38
N ARG A 427 11.87 10.52 20.30
CA ARG A 427 13.03 10.52 21.20
C ARG A 427 13.10 9.27 22.07
N GLU A 428 11.94 8.71 22.42
CA GLU A 428 11.79 7.46 23.16
C GLU A 428 12.22 6.21 22.39
N ASP A 429 12.30 6.28 21.06
CA ASP A 429 12.69 5.18 20.18
C ASP A 429 14.20 5.17 19.91
N LEU A 430 14.89 6.30 20.12
CA LEU A 430 16.33 6.45 19.90
C LEU A 430 17.21 5.35 20.53
N PRO A 431 16.97 4.88 21.77
CA PRO A 431 17.76 3.78 22.34
C PRO A 431 17.69 2.47 21.54
N TYR A 432 16.68 2.30 20.69
CA TYR A 432 16.38 1.07 19.97
C TYR A 432 16.62 1.17 18.46
N CYS A 433 17.38 2.17 18.01
CA CYS A 433 17.63 2.46 16.59
C CYS A 433 18.93 1.85 16.04
N ASP A 434 19.61 0.98 16.79
CA ASP A 434 20.86 0.34 16.37
C ASP A 434 20.73 -0.39 15.02
N TRP A 435 19.60 -1.06 14.77
CA TRP A 435 19.29 -1.73 13.50
C TRP A 435 19.36 -0.82 12.26
N MET A 436 19.08 0.48 12.42
CA MET A 436 19.11 1.44 11.32
C MET A 436 20.51 1.60 10.74
N ALA A 437 21.55 1.27 11.51
CA ALA A 437 22.94 1.27 11.06
C ALA A 437 23.21 0.26 9.92
N ALA A 438 22.34 -0.75 9.72
CA ALA A 438 22.47 -1.76 8.67
C ALA A 438 21.75 -1.37 7.36
N VAL A 439 21.06 -0.22 7.31
CA VAL A 439 20.33 0.23 6.12
C VAL A 439 21.31 0.87 5.12
N ASP A 440 21.25 0.43 3.87
CA ASP A 440 22.02 1.01 2.77
C ASP A 440 21.39 2.31 2.25
N ILE A 441 22.15 3.10 1.47
CA ILE A 441 21.67 4.39 0.94
C ILE A 441 20.40 4.26 0.09
N GLY A 442 20.22 3.15 -0.63
CA GLY A 442 19.00 2.88 -1.40
C GLY A 442 17.80 2.71 -0.47
N GLY A 443 17.96 1.95 0.61
CA GLY A 443 16.97 1.82 1.68
C GLY A 443 16.63 3.16 2.32
N TRP A 444 17.62 3.99 2.65
CA TRP A 444 17.39 5.32 3.21
C TRP A 444 16.60 6.23 2.27
N LYS A 445 16.95 6.25 0.98
CA LYS A 445 16.24 7.04 -0.05
C LYS A 445 14.79 6.58 -0.26
N ASN A 446 14.50 5.32 0.04
CA ASN A 446 13.17 4.73 -0.08
C ASN A 446 12.45 4.55 1.27
N TRP A 447 12.90 5.24 2.33
CA TRP A 447 12.37 5.02 3.70
C TRP A 447 10.84 5.07 3.76
N HIS A 448 10.21 6.03 3.10
CA HIS A 448 8.74 6.23 3.14
C HIS A 448 7.96 5.51 2.04
N VAL A 449 8.63 4.74 1.17
CA VAL A 449 7.97 4.06 0.05
C VAL A 449 7.16 2.83 0.52
N PRO A 450 7.73 1.87 1.28
CA PRO A 450 6.96 0.71 1.73
C PRO A 450 5.86 1.11 2.72
N GLN A 451 4.62 0.75 2.39
CA GLN A 451 3.41 0.96 3.19
C GLN A 451 3.02 -0.36 3.86
N ILE A 452 3.19 -0.45 5.18
CA ILE A 452 2.84 -1.66 5.95
C ILE A 452 1.48 -1.47 6.59
N GLU A 453 0.54 -2.37 6.29
CA GLU A 453 -0.81 -2.38 6.85
C GLU A 453 -0.97 -3.55 7.82
N LEU A 454 -1.46 -3.26 9.02
CA LEU A 454 -1.74 -4.27 10.03
C LEU A 454 -3.14 -4.85 9.79
N SER A 455 -3.26 -6.17 9.72
CA SER A 455 -4.55 -6.86 9.59
C SER A 455 -4.72 -7.91 10.68
N VAL A 456 -5.59 -7.61 11.64
CA VAL A 456 -5.90 -8.48 12.78
C VAL A 456 -7.18 -9.25 12.49
N ILE A 457 -7.16 -10.57 12.72
CA ILE A 457 -8.30 -11.48 12.52
C ILE A 457 -8.69 -12.05 13.89
N THR A 458 -9.97 -11.94 14.24
CA THR A 458 -10.50 -12.41 15.53
C THR A 458 -11.91 -13.00 15.39
N ASP A 459 -12.26 -13.89 16.32
CA ASP A 459 -13.61 -14.42 16.51
C ASP A 459 -14.05 -14.20 17.96
N SER A 460 -13.99 -15.23 18.82
CA SER A 460 -14.52 -15.20 20.19
C SER A 460 -13.43 -15.49 21.22
N ARG A 461 -12.40 -14.63 21.28
CA ARG A 461 -11.23 -14.80 22.16
C ARG A 461 -10.73 -13.46 22.73
N PRO A 462 -11.53 -12.78 23.57
CA PRO A 462 -11.24 -11.41 24.03
C PRO A 462 -9.91 -11.30 24.79
N TYR A 463 -9.57 -12.28 25.63
CA TYR A 463 -8.28 -12.26 26.36
C TYR A 463 -7.07 -12.36 25.42
N SER A 464 -7.16 -13.22 24.41
CA SER A 464 -6.09 -13.42 23.44
C SER A 464 -5.93 -12.18 22.55
N LEU A 465 -7.06 -11.66 22.04
CA LEU A 465 -7.07 -10.42 21.27
C LEU A 465 -6.49 -9.26 22.07
N ARG A 466 -6.85 -9.11 23.35
CA ARG A 466 -6.31 -8.06 24.22
C ARG A 466 -4.78 -8.14 24.34
N ARG A 467 -4.22 -9.35 24.42
CA ARG A 467 -2.77 -9.56 24.45
C ARG A 467 -2.12 -9.13 23.13
N LEU A 468 -2.69 -9.52 21.98
CA LEU A 468 -2.21 -9.07 20.67
C LEU A 468 -2.25 -7.54 20.55
N LEU A 469 -3.40 -6.93 20.85
CA LEU A 469 -3.59 -5.48 20.78
C LEU A 469 -2.63 -4.74 21.72
N SER A 470 -2.42 -5.25 22.94
CA SER A 470 -1.41 -4.69 23.85
C SER A 470 0.01 -4.80 23.29
N SER A 471 0.36 -5.90 22.61
CA SER A 471 1.68 -6.03 21.99
C SER A 471 1.89 -5.06 20.82
N LEU A 472 0.83 -4.76 20.06
CA LEU A 472 0.85 -3.73 19.02
C LEU A 472 1.03 -2.33 19.61
N THR A 473 0.27 -1.99 20.66
CA THR A 473 0.40 -0.69 21.35
C THR A 473 1.80 -0.48 21.94
N ASN A 474 2.45 -1.54 22.41
CA ASN A 474 3.77 -1.46 23.05
C ASN A 474 4.95 -1.54 22.06
N ALA A 475 4.68 -1.69 20.76
CA ALA A 475 5.73 -1.80 19.74
C ALA A 475 6.32 -0.43 19.34
N ARG A 476 7.52 -0.47 18.76
CA ARG A 476 8.24 0.71 18.27
C ARG A 476 8.10 0.83 16.76
N TYR A 477 7.61 1.97 16.30
CA TYR A 477 7.38 2.25 14.88
C TYR A 477 8.37 3.29 14.31
N PHE A 478 9.26 3.85 15.13
CA PHE A 478 10.34 4.74 14.70
C PHE A 478 9.86 5.95 13.89
N GLY A 479 8.66 6.44 14.21
CA GLY A 479 8.03 7.59 13.56
C GLY A 479 7.07 7.25 12.44
N ASP A 480 7.05 6.01 11.96
CA ASP A 480 6.15 5.58 10.90
C ASP A 480 4.72 5.37 11.44
N ALA A 481 3.72 5.73 10.63
CA ALA A 481 2.31 5.49 10.93
C ALA A 481 1.80 4.26 10.16
N LEU A 482 1.14 3.34 10.84
CA LEU A 482 0.62 2.09 10.29
C LEU A 482 -0.90 2.07 10.43
N ASN A 483 -1.60 1.79 9.33
CA ASN A 483 -3.05 1.60 9.38
C ASN A 483 -3.39 0.21 9.95
N LEU A 484 -4.42 0.15 10.80
CA LEU A 484 -4.89 -1.06 11.47
C LEU A 484 -6.27 -1.46 10.97
N ARG A 485 -6.36 -2.65 10.40
CA ARG A 485 -7.61 -3.30 10.02
C ARG A 485 -7.98 -4.39 11.03
N MET A 486 -9.16 -4.28 11.62
CA MET A 486 -9.74 -5.31 12.48
C MET A 486 -10.80 -6.10 11.70
N ASN A 487 -10.56 -7.38 11.47
CA ASN A 487 -11.48 -8.30 10.82
C ASN A 487 -12.13 -9.21 11.87
N VAL A 488 -13.41 -8.97 12.13
CA VAL A 488 -14.20 -9.68 13.14
C VAL A 488 -15.16 -10.64 12.44
N GLU A 489 -15.11 -11.91 12.81
CA GLU A 489 -16.04 -12.93 12.32
C GLU A 489 -17.47 -12.68 12.82
N GLN A 490 -18.47 -13.12 12.06
CA GLN A 490 -19.89 -13.00 12.40
C GLN A 490 -20.23 -13.63 13.76
N THR A 491 -19.46 -14.63 14.19
CA THR A 491 -19.67 -15.39 15.42
C THR A 491 -19.04 -14.79 16.66
N ALA A 492 -18.37 -13.63 16.53
CA ALA A 492 -17.68 -12.99 17.64
C ALA A 492 -18.59 -12.73 18.84
N ASP A 493 -18.07 -12.98 20.04
CA ASP A 493 -18.79 -12.72 21.29
C ASP A 493 -18.87 -11.22 21.62
N GLU A 494 -19.83 -10.86 22.48
CA GLU A 494 -20.07 -9.48 22.92
C GLU A 494 -18.84 -8.84 23.60
N GLU A 495 -18.02 -9.64 24.28
CA GLU A 495 -16.81 -9.13 24.94
C GLU A 495 -15.74 -8.74 23.91
N THR A 496 -15.57 -9.54 22.87
CA THR A 496 -14.67 -9.26 21.75
C THR A 496 -15.15 -8.05 20.95
N LEU A 497 -16.44 -7.94 20.68
CA LEU A 497 -17.02 -6.78 19.98
C LEU A 497 -16.83 -5.48 20.76
N ARG A 498 -17.01 -5.50 22.08
CA ARG A 498 -16.71 -4.34 22.95
C ARG A 498 -15.23 -4.00 22.94
N LEU A 499 -14.36 -5.00 23.11
CA LEU A 499 -12.91 -4.80 23.09
C LEU A 499 -12.46 -4.13 21.78
N VAL A 500 -13.01 -4.56 20.65
CA VAL A 500 -12.72 -3.99 19.32
C VAL A 500 -13.26 -2.56 19.19
N SER A 501 -14.49 -2.31 19.66
CA SER A 501 -15.12 -0.98 19.62
C SER A 501 -14.40 0.05 20.50
N ASP A 502 -13.86 -0.39 21.64
CA ASP A 502 -13.24 0.48 22.64
C ASP A 502 -11.73 0.68 22.39
N PHE A 503 -11.15 -0.04 21.43
CA PHE A 503 -9.71 0.03 21.18
C PHE A 503 -9.32 1.30 20.43
N GLU A 504 -8.43 2.09 21.04
CA GLU A 504 -7.86 3.29 20.44
C GLU A 504 -6.48 3.00 19.83
N TRP A 505 -6.32 3.26 18.54
CA TRP A 505 -5.06 3.10 17.83
C TRP A 505 -4.36 4.45 17.65
N ALA A 506 -3.22 4.62 18.30
CA ALA A 506 -2.47 5.87 18.27
C ALA A 506 -1.54 6.00 17.06
N SER A 507 -1.13 4.89 16.44
CA SER A 507 -0.08 4.88 15.41
C SER A 507 -0.60 4.93 13.98
N GLY A 508 -1.88 5.23 13.73
CA GLY A 508 -2.45 5.35 12.38
C GLY A 508 -3.96 5.31 12.33
N GLU A 509 -4.54 5.06 11.14
CA GLU A 509 -5.99 4.96 10.98
C GLU A 509 -6.50 3.54 11.30
N THR A 510 -7.74 3.44 11.76
CA THR A 510 -8.40 2.16 12.05
C THR A 510 -9.54 1.89 11.07
N PHE A 511 -9.60 0.68 10.54
CA PHE A 511 -10.73 0.16 9.77
C PHE A 511 -11.32 -1.07 10.43
N LEU A 512 -12.60 -1.01 10.81
CA LEU A 512 -13.32 -2.13 11.40
C LEU A 512 -14.19 -2.84 10.35
N HIS A 513 -13.95 -4.12 10.16
CA HIS A 513 -14.74 -5.01 9.31
C HIS A 513 -15.36 -6.13 10.14
N HIS A 514 -16.67 -6.06 10.37
CA HIS A 514 -17.44 -7.13 11.01
C HIS A 514 -18.28 -7.87 9.96
N ARG A 515 -18.10 -9.19 9.87
CA ARG A 515 -18.81 -10.02 8.89
C ARG A 515 -20.30 -10.16 9.21
N VAL A 516 -21.12 -10.09 8.17
CA VAL A 516 -22.57 -10.36 8.27
C VAL A 516 -22.88 -11.86 8.10
N VAL A 517 -22.02 -12.59 7.37
CA VAL A 517 -22.17 -14.03 7.12
C VAL A 517 -20.90 -14.73 7.58
N HIS A 518 -21.07 -15.85 8.30
CA HIS A 518 -19.96 -16.66 8.78
C HIS A 518 -19.06 -17.12 7.61
N GLY A 519 -17.81 -16.64 7.61
CA GLY A 519 -16.84 -16.91 6.54
C GLY A 519 -15.98 -18.15 6.81
N GLY A 520 -15.66 -18.40 8.09
CA GLY A 520 -14.73 -19.44 8.51
C GLY A 520 -13.27 -19.07 8.21
N LEU A 521 -12.34 -19.80 8.82
CA LEU A 521 -10.92 -19.40 8.88
C LEU A 521 -10.27 -19.12 7.51
N MET A 522 -10.52 -19.94 6.49
CA MET A 522 -9.92 -19.74 5.16
C MET A 522 -10.33 -18.39 4.57
N THR A 523 -11.63 -18.10 4.57
CA THR A 523 -12.20 -16.85 4.06
C THR A 523 -11.74 -15.66 4.91
N SER A 524 -11.74 -15.82 6.24
CA SER A 524 -11.33 -14.78 7.18
C SER A 524 -9.87 -14.38 7.02
N VAL A 525 -8.96 -15.30 6.66
CA VAL A 525 -7.56 -14.95 6.35
C VAL A 525 -7.42 -14.34 4.96
N VAL A 526 -8.00 -14.97 3.93
CA VAL A 526 -7.82 -14.53 2.53
C VAL A 526 -8.38 -13.13 2.30
N GLU A 527 -9.54 -12.82 2.89
CA GLU A 527 -10.21 -11.51 2.75
C GLU A 527 -9.81 -10.50 3.84
N SER A 528 -8.87 -10.85 4.72
CA SER A 528 -8.42 -9.95 5.79
C SER A 528 -7.72 -8.71 5.26
N TRP A 529 -7.10 -8.83 4.07
CA TRP A 529 -6.31 -7.78 3.45
C TRP A 529 -6.17 -8.02 1.94
N TYR A 530 -6.13 -6.92 1.18
CA TYR A 530 -5.82 -6.93 -0.25
C TYR A 530 -5.01 -5.68 -0.60
N PRO A 531 -3.88 -5.80 -1.32
CA PRO A 531 -2.98 -4.68 -1.56
C PRO A 531 -3.53 -3.63 -2.51
N GLN A 532 -3.30 -2.36 -2.21
CA GLN A 532 -3.67 -1.24 -3.08
C GLN A 532 -2.70 -1.10 -4.27
N ASN A 533 -1.40 -1.28 -4.06
CA ASN A 533 -0.36 -1.19 -5.10
C ASN A 533 0.80 -2.18 -4.81
N ASN A 534 1.97 -2.01 -5.43
CA ASN A 534 3.15 -2.89 -5.24
C ASN A 534 4.02 -2.51 -4.04
N ASP A 535 3.70 -1.41 -3.38
CA ASP A 535 4.35 -0.93 -2.16
C ASP A 535 3.47 -1.12 -0.92
N SER A 536 2.25 -1.67 -1.08
CA SER A 536 1.35 -2.03 0.02
C SER A 536 1.62 -3.46 0.51
N TYR A 537 2.12 -3.62 1.72
CA TYR A 537 2.46 -4.90 2.35
C TYR A 537 1.50 -5.21 3.52
N GLY A 538 0.94 -6.41 3.55
CA GLY A 538 -0.02 -6.81 4.58
C GLY A 538 0.62 -7.63 5.68
N LEU A 539 0.69 -7.09 6.90
CA LEU A 539 1.04 -7.86 8.10
C LEU A 539 -0.22 -8.53 8.66
N ILE A 540 -0.36 -9.84 8.41
CA ILE A 540 -1.53 -10.62 8.82
C ILE A 540 -1.27 -11.27 10.19
N LEU A 541 -2.19 -11.04 11.12
CA LEU A 541 -2.12 -11.45 12.52
C LEU A 541 -3.43 -12.11 12.96
N GLU A 542 -3.34 -13.31 13.54
CA GLU A 542 -4.47 -13.94 14.23
C GLU A 542 -4.46 -13.58 15.71
N ASP A 543 -5.63 -13.58 16.35
CA ASP A 543 -5.82 -13.21 17.77
C ASP A 543 -4.96 -14.00 18.78
N ASP A 544 -4.38 -15.14 18.39
CA ASP A 544 -3.53 -16.00 19.22
C ASP A 544 -2.02 -15.74 19.10
N VAL A 545 -1.64 -14.70 18.36
CA VAL A 545 -0.27 -14.21 18.22
C VAL A 545 0.03 -13.12 19.25
N GLU A 546 1.27 -13.02 19.68
CA GLU A 546 1.82 -11.89 20.43
C GLU A 546 3.13 -11.44 19.76
N LEU A 547 3.36 -10.13 19.69
CA LEU A 547 4.49 -9.55 18.97
C LEU A 547 5.58 -9.02 19.91
N SER A 548 6.82 -9.13 19.45
CA SER A 548 7.95 -8.40 20.03
C SER A 548 7.75 -6.90 19.81
N PRO A 549 8.13 -6.02 20.76
CA PRO A 549 8.16 -4.59 20.51
C PRO A 549 9.04 -4.15 19.33
N LEU A 550 9.95 -5.02 18.86
CA LEU A 550 10.91 -4.79 17.78
C LEU A 550 10.49 -5.43 16.45
N PHE A 551 9.28 -6.00 16.35
CA PHE A 551 8.83 -6.68 15.12
C PHE A 551 8.90 -5.77 13.89
N TYR A 552 8.56 -4.50 14.07
CA TYR A 552 8.49 -3.53 12.99
C TYR A 552 9.88 -3.22 12.43
N ALA A 553 10.90 -3.08 13.28
CA ALA A 553 12.28 -2.88 12.86
C ALA A 553 12.77 -4.03 11.95
N TRP A 554 12.49 -5.28 12.34
CA TRP A 554 12.80 -6.45 11.51
C TRP A 554 12.12 -6.41 10.13
N VAL A 555 10.83 -6.07 10.09
CA VAL A 555 10.08 -5.93 8.84
C VAL A 555 10.64 -4.82 7.97
N LYS A 556 10.82 -3.62 8.54
CA LYS A 556 11.29 -2.43 7.82
C LYS A 556 12.70 -2.66 7.28
N MET A 557 13.62 -3.14 8.09
CA MET A 557 14.98 -3.50 7.69
C MET A 557 14.99 -4.50 6.54
N SER A 558 14.14 -5.54 6.61
CA SER A 558 14.04 -6.57 5.56
C SER A 558 13.48 -6.05 4.24
N LEU A 559 12.43 -5.22 4.28
CA LEU A 559 11.88 -4.59 3.07
C LEU A 559 12.89 -3.63 2.44
N LEU A 560 13.52 -2.78 3.24
CA LEU A 560 14.53 -1.84 2.76
C LEU A 560 15.74 -2.57 2.15
N ARG A 561 16.08 -3.77 2.61
CA ARG A 561 17.15 -4.60 2.02
C ARG A 561 16.71 -5.28 0.72
N TYR A 562 15.67 -6.10 0.76
CA TYR A 562 15.34 -7.04 -0.32
C TYR A 562 14.30 -6.54 -1.32
N ARG A 563 13.73 -5.34 -1.11
CA ARG A 563 12.75 -4.73 -2.04
C ARG A 563 13.18 -3.36 -2.52
N TYR A 564 13.75 -2.55 -1.63
CA TYR A 564 14.11 -1.16 -1.91
C TYR A 564 15.61 -0.86 -1.85
N GLY A 565 16.43 -1.86 -1.53
CA GLY A 565 17.88 -1.74 -1.39
C GLY A 565 18.61 -1.89 -2.71
N ARG A 566 19.81 -2.44 -2.69
CA ARG A 566 20.62 -2.66 -3.91
C ARG A 566 19.92 -3.61 -4.90
N PRO A 567 20.06 -3.38 -6.23
CA PRO A 567 19.44 -4.24 -7.24
C PRO A 567 19.76 -5.74 -7.09
N ASN A 568 20.99 -6.09 -6.69
CA ASN A 568 21.43 -7.48 -6.53
C ASN A 568 20.74 -8.22 -5.37
N ASP A 569 20.22 -7.48 -4.39
CA ASP A 569 19.52 -8.05 -3.24
C ASP A 569 18.02 -8.18 -3.49
N ARG A 570 17.50 -7.57 -4.56
CA ARG A 570 16.08 -7.61 -4.91
C ARG A 570 15.76 -8.89 -5.67
N ASN A 571 14.83 -9.68 -5.14
CA ASN A 571 14.37 -10.89 -5.82
C ASN A 571 12.83 -10.95 -5.87
N PRO A 572 12.22 -11.13 -7.06
CA PRO A 572 10.76 -11.20 -7.22
C PRO A 572 10.13 -12.49 -6.67
N ASN A 573 10.92 -13.52 -6.35
CA ASN A 573 10.45 -14.79 -5.78
C ASN A 573 10.22 -14.72 -4.28
N MET A 574 10.60 -13.62 -3.62
CA MET A 574 10.28 -13.40 -2.21
C MET A 574 8.79 -13.11 -2.05
N PHE A 575 8.04 -13.94 -1.31
CA PHE A 575 6.59 -13.76 -1.12
C PHE A 575 6.21 -13.17 0.25
N GLY A 576 7.18 -13.00 1.15
CA GLY A 576 6.90 -12.46 2.47
C GLY A 576 8.06 -12.51 3.46
N ILE A 577 7.80 -11.99 4.66
CA ILE A 577 8.71 -11.96 5.81
C ILE A 577 7.99 -12.59 7.00
N SER A 578 8.57 -13.63 7.59
CA SER A 578 8.09 -14.22 8.84
C SER A 578 8.54 -13.38 10.04
N LEU A 579 7.65 -13.23 11.02
CA LEU A 579 8.01 -12.75 12.36
C LEU A 579 8.39 -13.90 13.31
N TYR A 580 7.87 -15.09 13.03
CA TYR A 580 8.10 -16.30 13.82
C TYR A 580 9.34 -17.06 13.34
N GLN A 581 10.17 -17.51 14.28
CA GLN A 581 11.28 -18.44 14.02
C GLN A 581 10.82 -19.88 14.17
N GLN A 582 10.96 -20.67 13.10
CA GLN A 582 10.42 -22.03 13.07
C GLN A 582 11.10 -22.95 14.08
N LYS A 583 10.30 -23.48 15.02
CA LYS A 583 10.68 -24.60 15.91
C LYS A 583 10.28 -25.98 15.40
N ASN A 584 9.40 -26.03 14.40
CA ASN A 584 8.92 -27.29 13.85
C ASN A 584 8.68 -27.19 12.34
N LEU A 585 9.00 -28.26 11.62
CA LEU A 585 8.56 -28.49 10.26
C LEU A 585 7.22 -29.21 10.29
N GLU A 586 6.19 -28.64 9.66
CA GLU A 586 4.83 -29.14 9.75
C GLU A 586 4.33 -29.92 8.53
N LEU A 587 5.13 -29.97 7.47
CA LEU A 587 4.74 -30.51 6.17
C LEU A 587 5.18 -31.95 5.93
N HIS A 588 5.98 -32.55 6.81
CA HIS A 588 6.31 -33.97 6.73
C HIS A 588 5.05 -34.85 6.79
N PRO A 589 4.88 -35.84 5.89
CA PRO A 589 3.71 -36.72 5.86
C PRO A 589 3.41 -37.42 7.19
N GLU A 590 4.44 -37.72 7.97
CA GLU A 590 4.39 -38.42 9.25
C GLU A 590 3.87 -37.52 10.38
N GLY A 591 4.06 -36.20 10.29
CA GLY A 591 3.65 -35.28 11.35
C GLY A 591 4.49 -34.02 11.43
N ARG A 592 4.50 -33.41 12.62
CA ARG A 592 5.39 -32.29 12.92
C ARG A 592 6.71 -32.83 13.45
N HIS A 593 7.81 -32.29 12.96
CA HIS A 593 9.16 -32.63 13.41
C HIS A 593 9.78 -31.40 14.05
N LEU A 594 10.52 -31.59 15.16
CA LEU A 594 11.33 -30.53 15.73
C LEU A 594 12.35 -30.06 14.71
N PHE A 595 12.56 -28.75 14.66
CA PHE A 595 13.43 -28.14 13.68
C PHE A 595 14.22 -26.99 14.30
N ASP A 596 15.49 -26.95 13.94
CA ASP A 596 16.43 -25.89 14.28
C ASP A 596 17.29 -25.62 13.05
N ALA A 597 17.07 -24.47 12.43
CA ALA A 597 17.79 -24.04 11.24
C ALA A 597 19.30 -23.92 11.52
N ARG A 598 19.68 -23.37 12.68
CA ARG A 598 21.08 -23.20 13.07
C ARG A 598 21.82 -24.53 13.19
N SER A 599 21.19 -25.53 13.82
CA SER A 599 21.73 -26.89 13.88
C SER A 599 21.86 -27.52 12.49
N SER A 600 20.87 -27.30 11.62
CA SER A 600 20.85 -27.82 10.25
C SER A 600 21.96 -27.19 9.39
N PHE A 601 22.12 -25.87 9.43
CA PHE A 601 23.16 -25.13 8.70
C PHE A 601 24.56 -25.47 9.20
N LYS A 602 24.74 -25.62 10.52
CA LYS A 602 26.01 -26.08 11.09
C LYS A 602 26.37 -27.48 10.60
N SER A 603 25.39 -28.39 10.56
CA SER A 603 25.61 -29.76 10.07
C SER A 603 25.92 -29.82 8.58
N ALA A 604 25.40 -28.86 7.81
CA ALA A 604 25.70 -28.68 6.39
C ALA A 604 27.00 -27.92 6.11
N GLY A 605 27.73 -27.47 7.15
CA GLY A 605 29.04 -26.83 7.01
C GLY A 605 28.99 -25.36 6.55
N LEU A 606 27.86 -24.67 6.73
CA LEU A 606 27.76 -23.24 6.44
C LEU A 606 28.60 -22.43 7.44
N SER A 607 29.27 -21.38 6.95
CA SER A 607 30.13 -20.51 7.76
C SER A 607 29.35 -19.74 8.84
N HIS A 608 28.13 -19.32 8.50
CA HIS A 608 27.25 -18.52 9.34
C HIS A 608 25.94 -19.25 9.64
N PRO A 609 25.91 -20.22 10.57
CA PRO A 609 24.71 -20.99 10.87
C PRO A 609 23.62 -20.18 11.57
N ASP A 610 23.93 -18.99 12.07
CA ASP A 610 23.04 -18.00 12.66
C ASP A 610 22.41 -17.03 11.65
N THR A 611 22.76 -17.16 10.37
CA THR A 611 22.18 -16.33 9.31
C THR A 611 20.66 -16.52 9.20
N PRO A 612 19.88 -15.46 8.92
CA PRO A 612 18.51 -15.62 8.48
C PRO A 612 18.47 -16.43 7.18
N TYR A 613 17.31 -17.00 6.87
CA TYR A 613 17.18 -17.95 5.78
C TYR A 613 15.87 -17.78 5.02
N LEU A 614 15.82 -18.36 3.82
CA LEU A 614 14.66 -18.39 2.96
C LEU A 614 13.99 -19.76 3.06
N SER A 615 12.66 -19.81 3.07
CA SER A 615 11.91 -21.07 3.08
C SER A 615 10.66 -21.02 2.23
N GLN A 616 10.34 -22.12 1.54
CA GLN A 616 9.07 -22.27 0.84
C GLN A 616 7.86 -22.38 1.78
N ILE A 617 8.05 -22.59 3.09
CA ILE A 617 6.94 -22.76 4.02
C ILE A 617 6.37 -21.37 4.38
N PRO A 618 5.10 -21.05 4.10
CA PRO A 618 4.51 -19.79 4.55
C PRO A 618 4.37 -19.76 6.08
N CYS A 619 4.61 -18.64 6.73
CA CYS A 619 4.38 -18.50 8.17
C CYS A 619 2.94 -18.10 8.45
N SER A 620 2.25 -18.75 9.39
CA SER A 620 0.88 -18.41 9.80
C SER A 620 0.79 -17.84 11.22
N TRP A 621 1.91 -17.47 11.83
CA TRP A 621 2.00 -16.99 13.21
C TRP A 621 2.56 -15.57 13.27
N GLY A 622 2.08 -14.71 12.38
CA GLY A 622 2.57 -13.36 12.15
C GLY A 622 3.57 -13.31 11.00
N ALA A 623 3.11 -12.76 9.88
CA ALA A 623 3.92 -12.62 8.68
C ALA A 623 3.45 -11.45 7.82
N VAL A 624 4.40 -10.82 7.13
CA VAL A 624 4.14 -9.84 6.08
C VAL A 624 4.04 -10.58 4.75
N TYR A 625 2.95 -10.36 4.02
CA TYR A 625 2.74 -10.89 2.68
C TYR A 625 2.93 -9.82 1.62
N PHE A 626 3.60 -10.20 0.53
CA PHE A 626 3.94 -9.26 -0.53
C PHE A 626 2.78 -9.09 -1.52
N PRO A 627 2.58 -7.87 -2.04
CA PRO A 627 1.39 -7.51 -2.77
C PRO A 627 1.17 -8.36 -4.03
N GLU A 628 2.23 -8.58 -4.81
CA GLU A 628 2.14 -9.29 -6.08
C GLU A 628 1.73 -10.76 -5.88
N GLN A 629 2.40 -11.46 -4.97
CA GLN A 629 2.16 -12.87 -4.68
C GLN A 629 0.82 -13.07 -3.96
N TRP A 630 0.37 -12.11 -3.15
CA TRP A 630 -0.96 -12.18 -2.53
C TRP A 630 -2.09 -12.01 -3.58
N ARG A 631 -1.96 -11.08 -4.53
CA ARG A 631 -2.93 -10.96 -5.65
C ARG A 631 -2.94 -12.20 -6.53
N GLU A 632 -1.75 -12.74 -6.83
CA GLU A 632 -1.62 -14.00 -7.54
C GLU A 632 -2.33 -15.13 -6.78
N PHE A 633 -2.15 -15.21 -5.46
CA PHE A 633 -2.81 -16.20 -4.62
C PHE A 633 -4.33 -16.10 -4.63
N HIS A 634 -4.89 -14.89 -4.60
CA HIS A 634 -6.34 -14.69 -4.74
C HIS A 634 -6.87 -15.29 -6.05
N THR A 635 -6.16 -15.03 -7.15
CA THR A 635 -6.51 -15.58 -8.48
C THR A 635 -6.31 -17.10 -8.53
N TYR A 636 -5.25 -17.61 -7.89
CA TYR A 636 -4.94 -19.04 -7.84
C TYR A 636 -6.00 -19.79 -7.04
N LEU A 637 -6.33 -19.30 -5.84
CA LEU A 637 -7.29 -19.90 -4.94
C LEU A 637 -8.68 -19.97 -5.59
N THR A 638 -9.16 -18.86 -6.15
CA THR A 638 -10.47 -18.82 -6.83
C THR A 638 -10.51 -19.82 -7.99
N THR A 639 -9.50 -19.83 -8.84
CA THR A 639 -9.36 -20.80 -9.95
C THR A 639 -9.35 -22.23 -9.44
N ARG A 640 -8.55 -22.54 -8.42
CA ARG A 640 -8.40 -23.87 -7.82
C ARG A 640 -9.71 -24.38 -7.22
N LEU A 641 -10.49 -23.51 -6.55
CA LEU A 641 -11.78 -23.84 -5.94
C LEU A 641 -12.88 -24.14 -6.97
N THR A 642 -12.81 -23.60 -8.19
CA THR A 642 -13.76 -23.97 -9.26
C THR A 642 -13.63 -25.43 -9.71
N SER A 643 -12.47 -26.06 -9.46
CA SER A 643 -12.12 -27.38 -10.01
C SER A 643 -12.11 -27.46 -11.54
N ALA A 644 -12.16 -26.32 -12.24
CA ALA A 644 -12.27 -26.31 -13.71
C ALA A 644 -10.98 -26.76 -14.41
N VAL A 645 -9.82 -26.47 -13.83
CA VAL A 645 -8.51 -26.82 -14.40
C VAL A 645 -7.94 -28.10 -13.77
N LEU A 646 -7.97 -28.17 -12.43
CA LEU A 646 -7.45 -29.31 -11.67
C LEU A 646 -8.49 -29.76 -10.64
N PRO A 647 -8.80 -31.06 -10.52
CA PRO A 647 -9.68 -31.57 -9.47
C PRO A 647 -9.18 -31.20 -8.07
N LEU A 648 -10.05 -30.91 -7.11
CA LEU A 648 -9.65 -30.60 -5.71
C LEU A 648 -8.93 -31.76 -5.01
N SER A 649 -9.15 -32.98 -5.48
CA SER A 649 -8.44 -34.18 -5.02
C SER A 649 -7.02 -34.31 -5.58
N GLU A 650 -6.70 -33.61 -6.66
CA GLU A 650 -5.37 -33.65 -7.28
C GLU A 650 -4.34 -33.03 -6.34
N ALA A 651 -3.29 -33.79 -6.00
CA ALA A 651 -2.22 -33.32 -5.14
C ALA A 651 -1.25 -32.48 -5.96
N VAL A 652 -1.25 -31.15 -5.81
CA VAL A 652 -0.33 -30.30 -6.58
C VAL A 652 1.11 -30.50 -6.12
N VAL A 653 1.33 -30.56 -4.81
CA VAL A 653 2.66 -30.77 -4.23
C VAL A 653 2.84 -32.24 -3.87
N PRO A 654 3.86 -32.94 -4.39
CA PRO A 654 4.14 -34.32 -4.03
C PRO A 654 4.51 -34.47 -2.55
N GLU A 655 4.08 -35.58 -1.93
CA GLU A 655 4.61 -36.07 -0.63
C GLU A 655 4.64 -35.06 0.52
N VAL A 656 3.67 -34.14 0.57
CA VAL A 656 3.50 -33.21 1.70
C VAL A 656 2.19 -33.44 2.43
N ARG A 657 2.22 -33.20 3.74
CA ARG A 657 1.07 -33.34 4.64
C ARG A 657 -0.06 -32.35 4.34
N SER A 658 0.25 -31.17 3.79
CA SER A 658 -0.74 -30.13 3.48
C SER A 658 -1.81 -30.60 2.50
N ASN A 659 -1.55 -31.62 1.68
CA ASN A 659 -2.54 -32.25 0.81
C ASN A 659 -3.80 -32.72 1.57
N ARG A 660 -3.65 -33.07 2.87
CA ARG A 660 -4.75 -33.51 3.75
C ARG A 660 -5.52 -32.35 4.41
N TRP A 661 -5.10 -31.09 4.24
CA TRP A 661 -5.72 -29.93 4.88
C TRP A 661 -6.87 -29.37 4.04
N THR A 662 -8.06 -29.93 4.21
CA THR A 662 -9.23 -29.62 3.35
C THR A 662 -9.85 -28.23 3.55
N ARG A 663 -9.52 -27.52 4.64
CA ARG A 663 -10.10 -26.21 5.00
C ARG A 663 -9.04 -25.13 5.25
N SER A 664 -7.79 -25.38 4.88
CA SER A 664 -6.69 -24.46 5.15
C SER A 664 -6.39 -23.64 3.90
N TRP A 665 -6.44 -22.32 4.02
CA TRP A 665 -5.95 -21.41 2.98
C TRP A 665 -4.48 -21.71 2.65
N LYS A 666 -3.69 -22.04 3.68
CA LYS A 666 -2.26 -22.31 3.61
C LYS A 666 -1.93 -23.50 2.70
N LYS A 667 -2.82 -24.50 2.59
CA LYS A 667 -2.68 -25.59 1.62
C LYS A 667 -2.48 -25.01 0.22
N TYR A 668 -3.44 -24.21 -0.23
CA TYR A 668 -3.46 -23.66 -1.58
C TYR A 668 -2.32 -22.66 -1.82
N PHE A 669 -1.93 -21.93 -0.78
CA PHE A 669 -0.78 -21.04 -0.90
C PHE A 669 0.54 -21.82 -1.03
N ILE A 670 0.70 -22.94 -0.32
CA ILE A 670 1.83 -23.87 -0.50
C ILE A 670 1.85 -24.44 -1.93
N GLU A 671 0.69 -24.76 -2.52
CA GLU A 671 0.61 -25.21 -3.91
C GLU A 671 1.19 -24.16 -4.88
N LEU A 672 0.77 -22.90 -4.74
CA LEU A 672 1.29 -21.79 -5.54
C LEU A 672 2.80 -21.58 -5.33
N VAL A 673 3.24 -21.53 -4.07
CA VAL A 673 4.65 -21.33 -3.71
C VAL A 673 5.53 -22.44 -4.29
N TYR A 674 5.08 -23.69 -4.26
CA TYR A 674 5.79 -24.82 -4.85
C TYR A 674 5.91 -24.69 -6.38
N LEU A 675 4.82 -24.36 -7.06
CA LEU A 675 4.81 -24.24 -8.52
C LEU A 675 5.68 -23.08 -9.04
N ARG A 676 5.76 -22.00 -8.28
CA ARG A 676 6.58 -20.82 -8.62
C ARG A 676 8.02 -20.90 -8.12
N GLY A 677 8.30 -21.74 -7.13
CA GLY A 677 9.58 -21.72 -6.42
C GLY A 677 9.73 -20.50 -5.50
N TYR A 678 8.63 -19.90 -5.04
CA TYR A 678 8.69 -18.74 -4.15
C TYR A 678 9.25 -19.10 -2.77
N VAL A 679 9.81 -18.09 -2.09
CA VAL A 679 10.41 -18.23 -0.75
C VAL A 679 10.04 -17.06 0.18
N MET A 680 10.01 -17.31 1.48
CA MET A 680 9.77 -16.31 2.52
C MET A 680 11.00 -16.21 3.42
N LEU A 681 11.34 -15.00 3.86
CA LEU A 681 12.44 -14.76 4.78
C LEU A 681 12.05 -15.12 6.22
N TYR A 682 12.93 -15.81 6.92
CA TYR A 682 12.78 -16.21 8.32
C TYR A 682 13.94 -15.69 9.19
N PRO A 683 13.64 -15.23 10.41
CA PRO A 683 14.67 -14.93 11.42
C PRO A 683 15.33 -16.23 11.93
N ASN A 684 16.56 -16.13 12.43
CA ASN A 684 17.34 -17.26 12.95
C ASN A 684 18.23 -16.88 14.16
N TYR A 685 17.63 -16.16 15.11
CA TYR A 685 18.33 -15.70 16.31
C TYR A 685 18.57 -16.84 17.31
N ALA A 686 19.49 -16.59 18.25
CA ALA A 686 19.83 -17.52 19.31
C ALA A 686 18.60 -17.86 20.17
N ASP A 687 18.57 -19.09 20.70
CA ASP A 687 17.52 -19.57 21.61
C ASP A 687 16.07 -19.44 21.08
N PHE A 688 15.92 -19.36 19.75
CA PHE A 688 14.66 -19.07 19.07
C PHE A 688 14.05 -17.71 19.45
N ALA A 689 14.86 -16.72 19.84
CA ALA A 689 14.38 -15.35 19.98
C ALA A 689 13.66 -14.91 18.70
N SER A 690 12.45 -14.39 18.84
CA SER A 690 11.56 -14.18 17.70
C SER A 690 10.78 -12.89 17.79
N LEU A 691 10.19 -12.48 16.67
CA LEU A 691 9.44 -11.24 16.55
C LEU A 691 7.94 -11.46 16.73
N SER A 692 7.50 -12.72 16.73
CA SER A 692 6.17 -13.14 17.14
C SER A 692 6.20 -14.50 17.85
N THR A 693 5.16 -14.80 18.62
CA THR A 693 4.97 -16.09 19.29
C THR A 693 3.51 -16.51 19.20
N ASN A 694 3.23 -17.81 19.07
CA ASN A 694 1.87 -18.34 19.01
C ASN A 694 1.50 -19.01 20.33
N HIS A 695 0.37 -18.62 20.90
CA HIS A 695 -0.10 -19.10 22.20
C HIS A 695 -0.93 -20.38 22.15
N LEU A 696 -1.19 -20.91 20.95
CA LEU A 696 -1.94 -22.13 20.68
C LEU A 696 -3.32 -22.13 21.37
N GLU A 697 -4.07 -21.06 21.18
CA GLU A 697 -5.38 -20.90 21.81
C GLU A 697 -6.42 -21.87 21.20
N ALA A 698 -7.38 -22.33 22.01
CA ALA A 698 -8.42 -23.27 21.55
C ALA A 698 -9.30 -22.63 20.45
N GLY A 699 -9.58 -23.35 19.36
CA GLY A 699 -10.44 -22.90 18.25
C GLY A 699 -10.42 -23.87 17.08
N SER A 700 -10.51 -23.38 15.83
CA SER A 700 -10.73 -24.25 14.65
C SER A 700 -9.65 -25.32 14.45
N HIS A 701 -8.40 -25.03 14.80
CA HIS A 701 -7.27 -25.95 14.67
C HIS A 701 -6.85 -26.64 15.99
N VAL A 702 -7.28 -26.11 17.13
CA VAL A 702 -6.90 -26.60 18.46
C VAL A 702 -8.16 -26.96 19.23
N LYS A 703 -8.47 -28.25 19.32
CA LYS A 703 -9.58 -28.74 20.16
C LYS A 703 -9.23 -28.60 21.65
N TYR A 704 -10.26 -28.43 22.47
CA TYR A 704 -10.12 -28.49 23.93
C TYR A 704 -9.43 -29.78 24.36
N MET A 705 -8.45 -29.65 25.25
CA MET A 705 -7.70 -30.76 25.83
C MET A 705 -7.39 -30.44 27.29
N PRO A 706 -7.06 -31.46 28.12
CA PRO A 706 -6.69 -31.23 29.51
C PRO A 706 -5.55 -30.21 29.63
N ALA A 707 -5.59 -29.37 30.68
CA ALA A 707 -4.67 -28.24 30.84
C ALA A 707 -3.19 -28.64 30.76
N GLU A 708 -2.81 -29.79 31.32
CA GLU A 708 -1.43 -30.29 31.25
C GLU A 708 -1.03 -30.69 29.81
N ALA A 709 -1.92 -31.35 29.07
CA ALA A 709 -1.69 -31.71 27.68
C ALA A 709 -1.61 -30.46 26.78
N HIS A 710 -2.46 -29.46 27.05
CA HIS A 710 -2.42 -28.16 26.38
C HIS A 710 -1.09 -27.45 26.65
N ALA A 711 -0.65 -27.36 27.90
CA ALA A 711 0.61 -26.74 28.28
C ALA A 711 1.83 -27.42 27.62
N ARG A 712 1.86 -28.76 27.58
CA ARG A 712 2.91 -29.52 26.87
C ARG A 712 2.91 -29.21 25.37
N LYS A 713 1.73 -29.14 24.75
CA LYS A 713 1.61 -28.84 23.33
C LYS A 713 1.97 -27.39 23.02
N LYS A 714 1.51 -26.42 23.82
CA LYS A 714 1.80 -24.99 23.70
C LYS A 714 3.31 -24.70 23.67
N LYS A 715 4.11 -25.41 24.48
CA LYS A 715 5.58 -25.31 24.47
C LYS A 715 6.23 -25.57 23.11
N LEU A 716 5.58 -26.31 22.21
CA LEU A 716 6.09 -26.57 20.86
C LEU A 716 5.90 -25.36 19.92
N PHE A 717 5.00 -24.43 20.25
CA PHE A 717 4.63 -23.27 19.42
C PHE A 717 5.15 -21.96 20.01
N THR A 718 5.34 -21.90 21.32
CA THR A 718 5.85 -20.71 21.99
C THR A 718 7.37 -20.58 21.81
N VAL A 719 7.77 -19.43 21.34
CA VAL A 719 9.16 -18.95 21.26
C VAL A 719 9.32 -17.70 22.15
N PRO A 720 10.52 -17.44 22.69
CA PRO A 720 10.78 -16.21 23.42
C PRO A 720 10.70 -15.00 22.46
N LEU A 721 10.00 -13.95 22.88
CA LEU A 721 9.94 -12.70 22.13
C LEU A 721 11.19 -11.87 22.41
N MET A 722 11.80 -11.33 21.35
CA MET A 722 12.86 -10.34 21.47
C MET A 722 12.34 -9.15 22.27
N SER A 723 13.01 -8.79 23.34
CA SER A 723 12.57 -7.76 24.29
C SER A 723 13.33 -6.47 24.08
N LEU A 724 12.75 -5.33 24.49
CA LEU A 724 13.50 -4.08 24.51
C LEU A 724 14.61 -4.17 25.57
N PRO A 725 15.85 -3.83 25.22
CA PRO A 725 16.90 -3.67 26.22
C PRO A 725 16.56 -2.52 27.20
N PRO A 726 17.13 -2.50 28.42
CA PRO A 726 16.88 -1.41 29.35
C PRO A 726 17.35 -0.06 28.79
N ALA A 727 16.46 0.93 28.70
CA ALA A 727 16.77 2.26 28.14
C ALA A 727 17.87 3.04 28.91
N SER A 728 18.20 2.63 30.13
CA SER A 728 19.25 3.20 30.98
C SER A 728 20.63 2.55 30.78
N ALA A 729 20.73 1.51 29.95
CA ALA A 729 22.01 0.87 29.67
C ALA A 729 22.94 1.82 28.89
N ALA A 730 24.22 1.86 29.28
CA ALA A 730 25.22 2.73 28.67
C ALA A 730 25.45 2.43 27.17
N GLU A 731 25.30 1.16 26.78
CA GLU A 731 25.18 0.70 25.39
C GLU A 731 23.89 -0.10 25.27
N THR A 732 22.95 0.38 24.44
CA THR A 732 21.68 -0.29 24.20
C THR A 732 21.79 -1.04 22.88
N ARG A 733 21.69 -2.38 22.91
CA ARG A 733 21.68 -3.24 21.71
C ARG A 733 20.36 -4.01 21.68
N THR A 734 19.64 -3.94 20.59
CA THR A 734 18.31 -4.58 20.46
C THR A 734 18.39 -6.08 20.23
N GLY A 735 19.55 -6.57 19.78
CA GLY A 735 19.74 -7.94 19.34
C GLY A 735 19.35 -8.18 17.87
N LEU A 736 18.74 -7.20 17.20
CA LEU A 736 18.36 -7.31 15.78
C LEU A 736 19.57 -7.43 14.84
N LEU A 737 20.72 -6.87 15.24
CA LEU A 737 21.98 -6.96 14.51
C LEU A 737 22.91 -8.07 15.05
N GLU A 738 22.41 -9.01 15.85
CA GLU A 738 23.10 -10.29 16.15
C GLU A 738 23.02 -11.23 14.92
N LEU A 739 23.49 -10.71 13.80
CA LEU A 739 23.54 -11.32 12.49
C LEU A 739 25.01 -11.35 12.04
N PRO A 740 25.38 -12.22 11.09
CA PRO A 740 26.66 -12.15 10.40
C PRO A 740 26.92 -10.72 9.90
N ASP A 741 28.12 -10.21 10.14
CA ASP A 741 28.54 -8.84 9.80
C ASP A 741 27.65 -7.70 10.35
N ALA A 742 26.80 -7.97 11.36
CA ALA A 742 25.86 -7.01 11.93
C ALA A 742 24.93 -6.35 10.90
N ARG A 743 24.52 -7.10 9.86
CA ARG A 743 23.62 -6.65 8.80
C ARG A 743 22.81 -7.81 8.23
N LEU A 744 21.77 -7.50 7.46
CA LEU A 744 21.12 -8.52 6.64
C LEU A 744 22.07 -8.99 5.52
N PRO A 745 22.23 -10.29 5.30
CA PRO A 745 23.09 -10.85 4.24
C PRO A 745 22.74 -10.34 2.84
N GLU A 746 23.63 -10.57 1.88
CA GLU A 746 23.25 -10.48 0.46
C GLU A 746 22.27 -11.59 0.08
N TRP A 747 21.43 -11.36 -0.94
CA TRP A 747 20.40 -12.34 -1.32
C TRP A 747 20.99 -13.74 -1.61
N ASN A 748 22.13 -13.78 -2.30
CA ASN A 748 22.83 -15.02 -2.67
C ASN A 748 23.52 -15.72 -1.48
N GLU A 749 23.65 -15.07 -0.33
CA GLU A 749 24.22 -15.64 0.90
C GLU A 749 23.16 -16.31 1.79
N LEU A 750 21.88 -16.06 1.52
CA LEU A 750 20.78 -16.63 2.29
C LEU A 750 20.61 -18.12 1.95
N PRO A 751 20.69 -19.04 2.94
CA PRO A 751 20.36 -20.44 2.73
C PRO A 751 18.88 -20.59 2.39
N ILE A 752 18.56 -21.47 1.44
CA ILE A 752 17.18 -21.72 1.02
C ILE A 752 16.76 -23.12 1.48
N LEU A 753 15.58 -23.20 2.12
CA LEU A 753 14.95 -24.44 2.56
C LEU A 753 13.70 -24.74 1.74
N ASP A 754 13.58 -25.99 1.28
CA ASP A 754 12.35 -26.48 0.66
C ASP A 754 11.22 -26.74 1.70
N LEU A 755 10.08 -27.21 1.23
CA LEU A 755 8.90 -27.51 2.07
C LEU A 755 9.15 -28.56 3.16
N LEU A 756 10.20 -29.37 3.05
CA LEU A 756 10.57 -30.40 4.03
C LEU A 756 11.81 -29.99 4.86
N GLY A 757 12.24 -28.73 4.77
CA GLY A 757 13.37 -28.21 5.54
C GLY A 757 14.74 -28.67 5.02
N THR A 758 14.83 -29.14 3.78
CA THR A 758 16.10 -29.51 3.15
C THR A 758 16.74 -28.30 2.49
N ILE A 759 18.06 -28.13 2.66
CA ILE A 759 18.82 -27.06 2.00
C ILE A 759 18.89 -27.32 0.50
N VAL A 760 18.49 -26.34 -0.29
CA VAL A 760 18.44 -26.37 -1.76
C VAL A 760 18.85 -25.01 -2.34
N ASP A 761 18.98 -24.90 -3.65
CA ASP A 761 19.16 -23.63 -4.36
C ASP A 761 17.87 -23.18 -5.08
N GLU A 762 17.85 -21.92 -5.51
CA GLU A 762 16.70 -21.28 -6.17
C GLU A 762 16.37 -21.95 -7.52
N GLU A 763 17.40 -22.36 -8.27
CA GLU A 763 17.23 -23.03 -9.57
C GLU A 763 16.51 -24.37 -9.40
N THR A 764 16.85 -25.13 -8.36
CA THR A 764 16.24 -26.41 -8.01
C THR A 764 14.77 -26.23 -7.67
N LEU A 765 14.41 -25.21 -6.87
CA LEU A 765 13.01 -24.91 -6.56
C LEU A 765 12.22 -24.56 -7.82
N ALA A 766 12.77 -23.67 -8.66
CA ALA A 766 12.13 -23.25 -9.89
C ALA A 766 11.97 -24.43 -10.87
N LYS A 767 12.98 -25.30 -10.97
CA LYS A 767 12.93 -26.51 -11.79
C LYS A 767 11.85 -27.48 -11.32
N ARG A 768 11.79 -27.79 -10.02
CA ARG A 768 10.74 -28.66 -9.44
C ARG A 768 9.33 -28.11 -9.70
N GLY A 769 9.16 -26.79 -9.57
CA GLY A 769 7.91 -26.10 -9.87
C GLY A 769 7.50 -26.23 -11.34
N ARG A 770 8.44 -25.97 -12.28
CA ARG A 770 8.22 -26.12 -13.73
C ARG A 770 7.89 -27.55 -14.12
N GLU A 771 8.66 -28.53 -13.66
CA GLU A 771 8.42 -29.95 -13.95
C GLU A 771 7.05 -30.38 -13.44
N ARG A 772 6.68 -29.95 -12.23
CA ARG A 772 5.37 -30.29 -11.67
C ARG A 772 4.23 -29.60 -12.42
N ARG A 773 4.41 -28.34 -12.85
CA ARG A 773 3.45 -27.65 -13.73
C ARG A 773 3.23 -28.47 -15.00
N THR A 774 4.29 -28.87 -15.70
CA THR A 774 4.19 -29.67 -16.94
C THR A 774 3.48 -31.00 -16.70
N GLN A 775 3.74 -31.66 -15.58
CA GLN A 775 3.03 -32.89 -15.22
C GLN A 775 1.52 -32.67 -14.97
N LEU A 776 1.15 -31.54 -14.36
CA LEU A 776 -0.24 -31.25 -14.01
C LEU A 776 -1.07 -30.72 -15.19
N THR A 777 -0.47 -29.89 -16.05
CA THR A 777 -1.19 -29.18 -17.12
C THR A 777 -0.84 -29.66 -18.53
N GLY A 778 0.25 -30.41 -18.70
CA GLY A 778 0.78 -30.80 -20.01
C GLY A 778 1.58 -29.71 -20.73
N CYS A 779 1.78 -28.54 -20.12
CA CYS A 779 2.49 -27.42 -20.76
C CYS A 779 3.97 -27.40 -20.40
N ASP A 780 4.82 -27.36 -21.42
CA ASP A 780 6.28 -27.25 -21.33
C ASP A 780 6.81 -25.83 -21.60
N GLY A 781 5.96 -24.94 -22.14
CA GLY A 781 6.32 -23.55 -22.42
C GLY A 781 6.75 -22.78 -21.17
N MET A 782 7.76 -21.92 -21.34
CA MET A 782 8.22 -20.98 -20.32
C MET A 782 7.12 -19.99 -19.96
N LEU A 783 7.05 -19.64 -18.67
CA LEU A 783 6.14 -18.60 -18.20
C LEU A 783 6.58 -17.27 -18.79
N THR A 784 5.64 -16.58 -19.44
CA THR A 784 5.86 -15.32 -20.14
C THR A 784 5.48 -14.12 -19.30
N GLN A 785 4.58 -14.29 -18.32
CA GLN A 785 4.12 -13.22 -17.44
C GLN A 785 4.37 -13.54 -15.95
N PRO A 786 5.05 -12.66 -15.21
CA PRO A 786 5.18 -12.81 -13.76
C PRO A 786 3.81 -12.69 -13.10
N HIS A 787 3.60 -13.44 -12.02
CA HIS A 787 2.36 -13.42 -11.21
C HIS A 787 1.04 -13.72 -11.95
N ASN A 788 1.10 -14.24 -13.19
CA ASN A 788 -0.09 -14.57 -13.97
C ASN A 788 -0.51 -16.04 -13.76
N VAL A 789 -1.66 -16.26 -13.14
CA VAL A 789 -2.21 -17.60 -12.87
C VAL A 789 -2.71 -18.31 -14.13
N ARG A 790 -3.23 -17.56 -15.12
CA ARG A 790 -3.68 -18.17 -16.38
C ARG A 790 -2.50 -18.76 -17.14
N ASP A 791 -1.38 -18.05 -17.18
CA ASP A 791 -0.12 -18.56 -17.75
C ASP A 791 0.43 -19.74 -16.92
N LEU A 792 0.40 -19.63 -15.59
CA LEU A 792 0.81 -20.71 -14.68
C LEU A 792 0.03 -22.01 -14.91
N LEU A 793 -1.27 -21.91 -15.14
CA LEU A 793 -2.19 -23.05 -15.26
C LEU A 793 -2.61 -23.37 -16.70
N CYS A 794 -2.04 -22.70 -17.70
CA CYS A 794 -2.37 -22.86 -19.12
C CYS A 794 -3.85 -22.66 -19.48
N ILE A 795 -4.44 -21.60 -18.92
CA ILE A 795 -5.84 -21.24 -19.15
C ILE A 795 -5.89 -20.21 -20.27
N HIS A 796 -6.27 -20.64 -21.47
CA HIS A 796 -6.49 -19.75 -22.61
C HIS A 796 -7.74 -18.88 -22.46
#